data_AF-A0A1F4YGH5-F1
#
_entry.id   AF-A0A1F4YGH5-F1
#
_cell.length_a   1.000
_cell.length_b   1.000
_cell.length_c   1.000
_cell.angle_alpha   90.00
_cell.angle_beta   90.00
_cell.angle_gamma   90.00
#
_symmetry.space_group_name_H-M   'P 1'
#
loop_
_entity.id
_entity.type
_entity.pdbx_description
1 polymer ?
#
loop_
_entity_poly.entity_id
_entity_poly.type
_entity_poly.pdbx_seq_one_letter_code
_entity_poly.pdbx_strand_id
1 'polypeptide(L)'
;MRRAFTLIELLVSMGVMLSVLSIMAFGLRDAYRRQNLYGSAERVRQAFLRAKTNVQSGRKDCQLCGANPATTPPYACGSGDVSLSGWLVELGANEIITEGICGGSVFESRTERLPAGILLYYSPVNAVLFKPLGSGTDLESGLAVAIGGSGLDIYRGFTVTSDGEVSDLADVTPVPTPTAGSATPTPTRTPTPTPGGATSTPTRTPTPTVVSNMVASQITVSSDDAEQTESSGVVDLGSSDLEFDQDGAAPQMIGLRFNNMTVPLNATITGAYVEFTVDELWGVPTSVSFFGEVSDNPTTFTTAAYNISSRPRTTARVDWNNIPAWDSTTGTAIGDKKQSPDISPIIQELVNRPGWVSGNSMVLIIDGPNAGGRRTTDVSGVTGPRLVVTYALEVPATPTPTITPTPTPYCTIGAVTTPSPLNLVVGGGTGYLRANVTVNGSIVSQVNFDAFPTPAGAFGVNTAVDTTLQYETNVIPFNSATGGLRSLATLAGGQTCFVSTPVTVTVPTATPTLIPTPTACVAPATPSGQSPVGTTACGLTSVTLSWNPVAGAEYYPLRVDDLSNPWTGTCATVNPGDVCDSYGVTGTSYNLSVVPGRSYQWWVHAGNSCGWSGYTQVTFDVPVCPTPTVTPTTVPATPTPTTGATRIKDATFEGGSSTGTYGLETDTYNNTVISTNSPIKNSWSVYIPEGYVNSNLTQTFTADELFVSFYLYLPSQIPATGDFVAIYNGATRVGVIQIVRSGTSQKLKLLNNTTAVGSNSTSLASLTVYRVGLHQKRGTGSNGVLEAYFATGDAAFTTPFALSATQTFTTGATKFVIGSMGVVMSVQIDNVRIDSGSMPPSGDLPRPLLLATLWRWIEL
;
A
#
# COMPACT_ATOMS: atom_id res chain seq x y z
N MET A 1 -2.85 -69.86 -3.87
CA MET A 1 -1.88 -69.77 -2.76
C MET A 1 -1.52 -68.29 -2.60
N ARG A 2 -1.68 -67.67 -1.43
CA ARG A 2 -1.06 -66.36 -1.16
C ARG A 2 0.37 -66.62 -0.70
N ARG A 3 1.36 -65.92 -1.26
CA ARG A 3 2.74 -65.96 -0.73
C ARG A 3 2.78 -65.09 0.51
N ALA A 4 3.19 -65.64 1.64
CA ALA A 4 3.48 -64.84 2.83
C ALA A 4 4.88 -64.21 2.69
N PHE A 5 5.02 -62.97 3.12
CA PHE A 5 6.34 -62.34 3.27
C PHE A 5 7.16 -63.08 4.33
N THR A 6 8.46 -63.16 4.13
CA THR A 6 9.38 -63.77 5.10
C THR A 6 9.61 -62.84 6.30
N LEU A 7 9.95 -63.44 7.45
CA LEU A 7 10.27 -62.67 8.66
C LEU A 7 11.43 -61.70 8.45
N ILE A 8 12.38 -62.03 7.55
CA ILE A 8 13.52 -61.16 7.19
C ILE A 8 13.05 -59.92 6.44
N GLU A 9 12.14 -60.03 5.47
CA GLU A 9 11.61 -58.88 4.74
C GLU A 9 10.85 -57.92 5.67
N LEU A 10 10.08 -58.47 6.63
CA LEU A 10 9.41 -57.69 7.67
C LEU A 10 10.40 -56.93 8.57
N LEU A 11 11.43 -57.61 9.08
CA LEU A 11 12.43 -56.98 9.95
C LEU A 11 13.28 -55.92 9.22
N VAL A 12 13.62 -56.14 7.94
CA VAL A 12 14.30 -55.15 7.09
C VAL A 12 13.40 -53.94 6.86
N SER A 13 12.12 -54.13 6.53
CA SER A 13 11.18 -53.01 6.32
C SER A 13 10.98 -52.16 7.59
N MET A 14 10.89 -52.80 8.76
CA MET A 14 10.83 -52.11 10.06
C MET A 14 12.12 -51.33 10.36
N GLY A 15 13.30 -51.91 10.09
CA GLY A 15 14.59 -51.23 10.29
C GLY A 15 14.75 -49.99 9.40
N VAL A 16 14.31 -50.07 8.14
CA VAL A 16 14.28 -48.92 7.22
C VAL A 16 13.26 -47.87 7.67
N MET A 17 12.03 -48.26 8.05
CA MET A 17 11.04 -47.31 8.57
C MET A 17 11.51 -46.57 9.83
N LEU A 18 12.10 -47.27 10.79
CA LEU A 18 12.63 -46.65 12.02
C LEU A 18 13.79 -45.69 11.73
N SER A 19 14.61 -46.01 10.73
CA SER A 19 15.70 -45.15 10.27
C SER A 19 15.17 -43.87 9.60
N VAL A 20 14.16 -43.99 8.72
CA VAL A 20 13.48 -42.85 8.08
C VAL A 20 12.76 -41.98 9.11
N LEU A 21 12.00 -42.59 10.03
CA LEU A 21 11.33 -41.89 11.14
C LEU A 21 12.33 -41.11 12.02
N SER A 22 13.51 -41.69 12.29
CA SER A 22 14.57 -41.02 13.04
C SER A 22 15.10 -39.79 12.29
N ILE A 23 15.42 -39.93 11.00
CA ILE A 23 15.90 -38.82 10.16
C ILE A 23 14.85 -37.69 10.08
N MET A 24 13.57 -38.04 9.89
CA MET A 24 12.45 -37.09 9.89
C MET A 24 12.34 -36.35 11.24
N ALA A 25 12.47 -37.06 12.37
CA ALA A 25 12.43 -36.46 13.70
C ALA A 25 13.62 -35.54 14.00
N PHE A 26 14.82 -35.83 13.47
CA PHE A 26 15.96 -34.91 13.53
C PHE A 26 15.73 -33.66 12.68
N GLY A 27 15.25 -33.81 11.43
CA GLY A 27 14.96 -32.68 10.54
C GLY A 27 13.90 -31.73 11.10
N LEU A 28 12.81 -32.27 11.67
CA LEU A 28 11.77 -31.47 12.32
C LEU A 28 12.28 -30.69 13.54
N ARG A 29 13.17 -31.30 14.34
CA ARG A 29 13.80 -30.62 15.49
C ARG A 29 14.74 -29.50 15.06
N ASP A 30 15.48 -29.68 13.97
CA ASP A 30 16.36 -28.65 13.43
C ASP A 30 15.56 -27.47 12.83
N ALA A 31 14.52 -27.77 12.03
CA ALA A 31 13.61 -26.77 11.50
C ALA A 31 12.94 -25.93 12.59
N TYR A 32 12.44 -26.56 13.66
CA TYR A 32 11.85 -25.87 14.81
C TYR A 32 12.85 -24.96 15.54
N ARG A 33 14.12 -25.36 15.67
CA ARG A 33 15.18 -24.50 16.25
C ARG A 33 15.46 -23.29 15.34
N ARG A 34 15.53 -23.48 14.03
CA ARG A 34 15.74 -22.38 13.05
C ARG A 34 14.57 -21.38 13.06
N GLN A 35 13.33 -21.86 13.13
CA GLN A 35 12.14 -21.01 13.24
C GLN A 35 12.17 -20.18 14.53
N ASN A 36 12.52 -20.79 15.66
CA ASN A 36 12.71 -20.07 16.93
C ASN A 36 13.86 -19.06 16.88
N LEU A 37 14.96 -19.38 16.19
CA LEU A 37 16.07 -18.46 15.96
C LEU A 37 15.63 -17.23 15.16
N TYR A 38 14.99 -17.42 14.00
CA TYR A 38 14.55 -16.31 13.15
C TYR A 38 13.48 -15.44 13.83
N GLY A 39 12.49 -16.05 14.50
CA GLY A 39 11.48 -15.30 15.26
C GLY A 39 12.06 -14.55 16.48
N SER A 40 13.15 -15.04 17.07
CA SER A 40 13.81 -14.36 18.18
C SER A 40 14.74 -13.24 17.72
N ALA A 41 15.44 -13.41 16.60
CA ALA A 41 16.25 -12.35 15.99
C ALA A 41 15.39 -11.12 15.62
N GLU A 42 14.18 -11.33 15.07
CA GLU A 42 13.29 -10.22 14.74
C GLU A 42 12.69 -9.57 15.98
N ARG A 43 12.36 -10.32 17.05
CA ARG A 43 12.01 -9.72 18.36
C ARG A 43 13.11 -8.81 18.89
N VAL A 44 14.37 -9.26 18.85
CA VAL A 44 15.52 -8.44 19.27
C VAL A 44 15.61 -7.16 18.43
N ARG A 45 15.50 -7.23 17.10
CA ARG A 45 15.53 -6.03 16.23
C ARG A 45 14.36 -5.08 16.50
N GLN A 46 13.15 -5.61 16.70
CA GLN A 46 11.94 -4.83 16.94
C GLN A 46 11.98 -4.04 18.26
N ALA A 47 12.77 -4.46 19.26
CA ALA A 47 13.01 -3.66 20.47
C ALA A 47 13.74 -2.33 20.14
N PHE A 48 14.81 -2.39 19.33
CA PHE A 48 15.55 -1.19 18.88
C PHE A 48 14.69 -0.29 17.98
N LEU A 49 13.90 -0.88 17.07
CA LEU A 49 12.96 -0.12 16.24
C LEU A 49 11.88 0.57 17.09
N ARG A 50 11.34 -0.10 18.12
CA ARG A 50 10.36 0.48 19.05
C ARG A 50 10.95 1.63 19.86
N ALA A 51 12.16 1.49 20.39
CA ALA A 51 12.85 2.56 21.11
C ALA A 51 13.10 3.79 20.20
N LYS A 52 13.55 3.55 18.96
CA LYS A 52 13.69 4.60 17.92
C LYS A 52 12.35 5.31 17.65
N THR A 53 11.27 4.57 17.37
CA THR A 53 9.97 5.17 17.07
C THR A 53 9.41 5.94 18.26
N ASN A 54 9.47 5.38 19.47
CA ASN A 54 9.03 6.05 20.70
C ASN A 54 9.78 7.37 20.95
N VAL A 55 11.10 7.43 20.76
CA VAL A 55 11.86 8.67 20.96
C VAL A 55 11.65 9.69 19.83
N GLN A 56 11.42 9.22 18.59
CA GLN A 56 11.07 10.08 17.46
C GLN A 56 9.68 10.71 17.60
N SER A 57 8.71 10.00 18.17
CA SER A 57 7.39 10.54 18.50
C SER A 57 7.36 11.34 19.82
N GLY A 58 8.50 11.49 20.50
CA GLY A 58 8.59 12.18 21.80
C GLY A 58 7.80 11.51 22.93
N ARG A 59 7.60 10.18 22.87
CA ARG A 59 6.70 9.45 23.78
C ARG A 59 7.21 9.50 25.22
N LYS A 60 6.36 10.02 26.10
CA LYS A 60 6.47 10.09 27.57
C LYS A 60 5.24 9.44 28.23
N ASP A 61 4.89 8.24 27.79
CA ASP A 61 3.67 7.56 28.23
C ASP A 61 3.87 7.01 29.65
N CYS A 62 3.14 7.54 30.63
CA CYS A 62 3.65 7.63 32.01
C CYS A 62 2.76 6.97 33.08
N GLN A 63 2.11 5.84 32.78
CA GLN A 63 1.19 5.17 33.73
C GLN A 63 1.84 4.68 35.04
N LEU A 64 3.18 4.52 35.09
CA LEU A 64 3.90 3.92 36.22
C LEU A 64 4.82 4.89 36.99
N CYS A 65 4.89 6.16 36.60
CA CYS A 65 5.93 7.10 36.99
C CYS A 65 5.89 7.63 38.44
N GLY A 66 5.03 7.10 39.31
CA GLY A 66 4.83 7.56 40.69
C GLY A 66 4.25 8.99 40.84
N ALA A 67 3.95 9.67 39.73
CA ALA A 67 3.33 10.99 39.75
C ALA A 67 1.84 10.91 40.13
N ASN A 68 1.34 11.90 40.88
CA ASN A 68 -0.07 11.93 41.29
C ASN A 68 -0.99 12.16 40.08
N PRO A 69 -1.90 11.22 39.73
CA PRO A 69 -2.77 11.33 38.56
C PRO A 69 -3.72 12.54 38.60
N ALA A 70 -4.01 13.08 39.79
CA ALA A 70 -4.89 14.24 39.94
C ALA A 70 -4.23 15.59 39.59
N THR A 71 -2.91 15.63 39.37
CA THR A 71 -2.15 16.89 39.21
C THR A 71 -1.16 16.89 38.05
N THR A 72 -1.03 15.78 37.31
CA THR A 72 0.07 15.57 36.36
C THR A 72 -0.49 14.96 35.07
N PRO A 73 -0.32 15.58 33.88
CA PRO A 73 -0.84 15.03 32.64
C PRO A 73 -0.29 13.63 32.33
N PRO A 74 -1.03 12.76 31.62
CA PRO A 74 -0.59 11.38 31.32
C PRO A 74 0.64 11.29 30.40
N TYR A 75 1.06 12.43 29.82
CA TYR A 75 2.24 12.57 28.96
C TYR A 75 3.39 13.34 29.62
N ALA A 76 3.30 13.59 30.93
CA ALA A 76 4.26 14.41 31.67
C ALA A 76 5.22 13.57 32.52
N CYS A 77 6.51 13.72 32.27
CA CYS A 77 7.57 13.04 33.01
C CYS A 77 7.78 13.68 34.39
N GLY A 78 7.04 13.18 35.39
CA GLY A 78 7.15 13.61 36.79
C GLY A 78 6.64 15.03 37.04
N SER A 79 6.95 15.58 38.22
CA SER A 79 6.50 16.91 38.63
C SER A 79 7.17 18.02 37.81
N GLY A 80 6.44 18.59 36.85
CA GLY A 80 6.91 19.69 35.99
C GLY A 80 7.31 19.29 34.57
N ASP A 81 6.98 18.06 34.13
CA ASP A 81 7.31 17.50 32.82
C ASP A 81 8.78 17.62 32.39
N VAL A 82 9.63 16.80 33.02
CA VAL A 82 11.06 16.73 32.71
C VAL A 82 11.29 16.29 31.25
N SER A 83 12.37 16.76 30.63
CA SER A 83 12.70 16.42 29.25
C SER A 83 12.98 14.91 29.07
N LEU A 84 12.48 14.37 27.96
CA LEU A 84 12.79 13.02 27.50
C LEU A 84 14.30 12.95 27.21
N SER A 85 15.03 12.13 27.96
CA SER A 85 16.47 11.91 27.76
C SER A 85 16.71 10.90 26.64
N GLY A 86 15.83 9.90 26.52
CA GLY A 86 15.88 8.93 25.44
C GLY A 86 15.08 7.65 25.73
N TRP A 87 15.26 6.66 24.87
CA TRP A 87 14.79 5.29 25.07
C TRP A 87 15.97 4.34 25.00
N LEU A 88 16.23 3.64 26.10
CA LEU A 88 17.32 2.68 26.29
C LEU A 88 16.87 1.30 25.81
N VAL A 89 17.75 0.55 25.15
CA VAL A 89 17.63 -0.89 24.94
C VAL A 89 18.89 -1.56 25.45
N GLU A 90 18.74 -2.51 26.37
CA GLU A 90 19.84 -3.33 26.91
C GLU A 90 19.64 -4.82 26.58
N LEU A 91 20.74 -5.48 26.19
CA LEU A 91 20.81 -6.90 25.92
C LEU A 91 21.41 -7.64 27.13
N GLY A 92 20.59 -8.44 27.81
CA GLY A 92 21.02 -9.39 28.82
C GLY A 92 21.43 -10.74 28.21
N ALA A 93 21.74 -11.73 29.04
CA ALA A 93 22.20 -13.04 28.58
C ALA A 93 21.11 -13.85 27.82
N ASN A 94 19.84 -13.64 28.17
CA ASN A 94 18.68 -14.33 27.58
C ASN A 94 17.39 -13.47 27.59
N GLU A 95 17.52 -12.16 27.78
CA GLU A 95 16.41 -11.22 27.82
C GLU A 95 16.82 -9.84 27.29
N ILE A 96 15.84 -9.07 26.81
CA ILE A 96 15.99 -7.70 26.31
C ILE A 96 15.27 -6.79 27.30
N ILE A 97 15.89 -5.70 27.71
CA ILE A 97 15.26 -4.66 28.52
C ILE A 97 15.09 -3.42 27.64
N THR A 98 13.92 -2.78 27.67
CA THR A 98 13.65 -1.53 26.96
C THR A 98 13.05 -0.53 27.92
N GLU A 99 13.67 0.65 28.05
CA GLU A 99 13.30 1.64 29.07
C GLU A 99 13.13 3.05 28.49
N GLY A 100 12.07 3.75 28.89
CA GLY A 100 11.92 5.18 28.66
C GLY A 100 12.60 5.98 29.77
N ILE A 101 13.46 6.95 29.44
CA ILE A 101 14.23 7.73 30.42
C ILE A 101 13.94 9.23 30.29
N CYS A 102 13.59 9.87 31.41
CA CYS A 102 13.36 11.31 31.54
C CYS A 102 14.22 11.88 32.68
N GLY A 103 15.03 12.90 32.39
CA GLY A 103 15.95 13.51 33.37
C GLY A 103 16.95 12.56 34.03
N GLY A 104 17.24 11.40 33.43
CA GLY A 104 18.03 10.33 34.05
C GLY A 104 17.27 9.39 34.99
N SER A 105 15.93 9.50 35.08
CA SER A 105 15.06 8.53 35.76
C SER A 105 14.27 7.70 34.75
N VAL A 106 14.12 6.40 35.01
CA VAL A 106 13.29 5.50 34.21
C VAL A 106 11.81 5.76 34.50
N PHE A 107 11.00 5.86 33.44
CA PHE A 107 9.55 6.15 33.53
C PHE A 107 8.68 4.97 33.03
N GLU A 108 9.19 4.18 32.09
CA GLU A 108 8.65 2.90 31.62
C GLU A 108 9.82 1.91 31.52
N SER A 109 9.64 0.65 31.92
CA SER A 109 10.62 -0.43 31.73
C SER A 109 9.90 -1.71 31.34
N ARG A 110 10.41 -2.40 30.32
CA ARG A 110 9.80 -3.60 29.73
C ARG A 110 10.85 -4.65 29.40
N THR A 111 10.77 -5.80 30.05
CA THR A 111 11.66 -6.95 29.83
C THR A 111 11.00 -8.00 28.92
N GLU A 112 11.63 -8.36 27.80
CA GLU A 112 11.26 -9.49 26.95
C GLU A 112 12.24 -10.66 27.15
N ARG A 113 11.74 -11.83 27.56
CA ARG A 113 12.56 -13.05 27.67
C ARG A 113 12.64 -13.82 26.36
N LEU A 114 13.84 -14.23 25.99
CA LEU A 114 14.09 -15.03 24.79
C LEU A 114 13.91 -16.54 25.08
N PRO A 115 13.47 -17.34 24.09
CA PRO A 115 13.34 -18.78 24.24
C PRO A 115 14.66 -19.47 24.66
N ALA A 116 14.53 -20.54 25.44
CA ALA A 116 15.69 -21.32 25.90
C ALA A 116 16.52 -21.85 24.71
N GLY A 117 17.82 -21.56 24.74
CA GLY A 117 18.76 -21.93 23.67
C GLY A 117 18.96 -20.84 22.61
N ILE A 118 18.37 -19.66 22.72
CA ILE A 118 18.83 -18.47 22.01
C ILE A 118 20.05 -17.88 22.73
N LEU A 119 21.04 -17.42 21.97
CA LEU A 119 22.28 -16.80 22.46
C LEU A 119 22.44 -15.41 21.82
N LEU A 120 22.80 -14.41 22.62
CA LEU A 120 23.09 -13.05 22.15
C LEU A 120 24.59 -12.77 22.14
N TYR A 121 25.04 -12.05 21.12
CA TYR A 121 26.40 -11.57 20.92
C TYR A 121 26.31 -10.10 20.48
N TYR A 122 27.17 -9.24 21.02
CA TYR A 122 27.14 -7.81 20.74
C TYR A 122 28.54 -7.21 20.82
N SER A 123 28.78 -6.13 20.07
CA SER A 123 30.04 -5.38 20.09
C SER A 123 29.84 -3.97 19.53
N PRO A 124 30.30 -2.89 20.20
CA PRO A 124 31.19 -2.91 21.37
C PRO A 124 30.49 -2.99 22.74
N VAL A 125 29.21 -2.63 22.82
CA VAL A 125 28.44 -2.50 24.07
C VAL A 125 27.20 -3.40 24.08
N ASN A 126 26.59 -3.63 25.24
CA ASN A 126 25.33 -4.38 25.37
C ASN A 126 24.07 -3.49 25.40
N ALA A 127 24.22 -2.16 25.52
CA ALA A 127 23.11 -1.22 25.64
C ALA A 127 23.23 -0.03 24.68
N VAL A 128 22.10 0.58 24.30
CA VAL A 128 22.01 1.77 23.43
C VAL A 128 20.88 2.68 23.89
N LEU A 129 21.18 3.96 24.12
CA LEU A 129 20.20 5.02 24.38
C LEU A 129 19.90 5.79 23.09
N PHE A 130 18.72 5.58 22.50
CA PHE A 130 18.20 6.42 21.41
C PHE A 130 17.75 7.77 21.94
N LYS A 131 18.19 8.86 21.32
CA LYS A 131 17.98 10.24 21.78
C LYS A 131 16.93 10.98 20.93
N PRO A 132 16.26 12.03 21.44
CA PRO A 132 15.25 12.78 20.70
C PRO A 132 15.75 13.41 19.38
N LEU A 133 14.82 13.50 18.42
CA LEU A 133 14.89 14.18 17.11
C LEU A 133 16.28 14.68 16.68
N GLY A 134 16.96 13.89 15.84
CA GLY A 134 18.24 14.26 15.22
C GLY A 134 19.48 14.09 16.10
N SER A 135 19.33 13.73 17.39
CA SER A 135 20.45 13.57 18.33
C SER A 135 21.09 12.17 18.32
N GLY A 136 20.64 11.26 17.44
CA GLY A 136 21.19 9.92 17.27
C GLY A 136 21.06 9.03 18.51
N THR A 137 22.19 8.43 18.92
CA THR A 137 22.32 7.54 20.07
C THR A 137 23.49 7.98 20.98
N ASP A 138 23.77 7.23 22.04
CA ASP A 138 25.00 7.31 22.85
C ASP A 138 26.21 6.56 22.28
N LEU A 139 26.07 5.87 21.14
CA LEU A 139 27.15 5.10 20.52
C LEU A 139 28.23 5.98 19.89
N GLU A 140 29.47 5.87 20.39
CA GLU A 140 30.68 6.44 19.76
C GLU A 140 31.01 5.77 18.41
N SER A 141 30.62 4.50 18.25
CA SER A 141 30.72 3.74 17.01
C SER A 141 29.61 2.70 16.95
N GLY A 142 29.18 2.34 15.74
CA GLY A 142 27.98 1.53 15.54
C GLY A 142 28.04 0.17 16.22
N LEU A 143 26.98 -0.19 16.93
CA LEU A 143 26.78 -1.49 17.56
C LEU A 143 26.47 -2.53 16.48
N ALA A 144 27.12 -3.70 16.55
CA ALA A 144 26.69 -4.92 15.87
C ALA A 144 26.06 -5.88 16.90
N VAL A 145 24.90 -6.43 16.56
CA VAL A 145 24.19 -7.46 17.34
C VAL A 145 24.07 -8.73 16.49
N ALA A 146 24.38 -9.88 17.07
CA ALA A 146 24.16 -11.19 16.47
C ALA A 146 23.43 -12.13 17.45
N ILE A 147 22.53 -12.94 16.91
CA ILE A 147 21.63 -13.84 17.62
C ILE A 147 21.89 -15.24 17.06
N GLY A 148 22.30 -16.18 17.91
CA GLY A 148 22.61 -17.57 17.56
C GLY A 148 21.66 -18.58 18.22
N GLY A 149 21.63 -19.81 17.69
CA GLY A 149 20.89 -20.93 18.27
C GLY A 149 21.83 -21.97 18.88
N SER A 150 21.51 -22.48 20.07
CA SER A 150 22.30 -23.52 20.75
C SER A 150 22.29 -24.82 19.94
N GLY A 151 23.47 -25.18 19.43
CA GLY A 151 23.63 -26.30 18.50
C GLY A 151 23.13 -26.02 17.08
N LEU A 152 23.11 -24.76 16.64
CA LEU A 152 22.97 -24.34 15.24
C LEU A 152 24.21 -23.53 14.82
N ASP A 153 24.83 -23.89 13.71
CA ASP A 153 25.94 -23.11 13.10
C ASP A 153 25.42 -21.92 12.26
N ILE A 154 24.36 -21.24 12.74
CA ILE A 154 23.68 -20.13 12.06
C ILE A 154 23.38 -19.03 13.06
N TYR A 155 23.66 -17.79 12.65
CA TYR A 155 23.42 -16.58 13.42
C TYR A 155 22.76 -15.53 12.52
N ARG A 156 21.81 -14.77 13.07
CA ARG A 156 21.23 -13.57 12.43
C ARG A 156 21.71 -12.33 13.12
N GLY A 157 21.96 -11.25 12.39
CA GLY A 157 22.45 -10.03 13.00
C GLY A 157 22.03 -8.76 12.27
N PHE A 158 22.11 -7.66 13.00
CA PHE A 158 21.84 -6.30 12.52
C PHE A 158 22.84 -5.33 13.18
N THR A 159 22.82 -4.09 12.74
CA THR A 159 23.65 -3.01 13.29
C THR A 159 22.79 -1.81 13.70
N VAL A 160 23.28 -1.03 14.65
CA VAL A 160 22.72 0.26 15.07
C VAL A 160 23.82 1.31 14.91
N THR A 161 23.58 2.37 14.13
CA THR A 161 24.56 3.45 13.92
C THR A 161 24.55 4.45 15.07
N SER A 162 25.62 5.25 15.17
CA SER A 162 25.67 6.46 16.02
C SER A 162 24.44 7.36 15.83
N ASP A 163 23.95 7.43 14.60
CA ASP A 163 22.87 8.32 14.17
C ASP A 163 21.47 7.72 14.46
N GLY A 164 21.40 6.52 15.03
CA GLY A 164 20.16 5.83 15.37
C GLY A 164 19.49 5.10 14.20
N GLU A 165 20.22 4.77 13.13
CA GLU A 165 19.72 3.87 12.09
C GLU A 165 19.94 2.40 12.49
N VAL A 166 18.87 1.61 12.40
CA VAL A 166 18.84 0.17 12.71
C VAL A 166 18.70 -0.57 11.40
N SER A 167 19.67 -1.41 11.05
CA SER A 167 19.68 -2.15 9.78
C SER A 167 18.82 -3.43 9.83
N ASP A 168 18.57 -4.02 8.65
CA ASP A 168 17.83 -5.27 8.51
C ASP A 168 18.63 -6.49 9.00
N LEU A 169 17.92 -7.58 9.33
CA LEU A 169 18.54 -8.84 9.72
C LEU A 169 19.27 -9.51 8.54
N ALA A 170 20.61 -9.49 8.56
CA ALA A 170 21.44 -10.36 7.72
C ALA A 170 21.61 -11.75 8.35
N ASP A 171 22.03 -12.75 7.57
CA ASP A 171 22.81 -13.87 8.10
C ASP A 171 24.22 -13.37 8.40
N VAL A 172 24.77 -13.74 9.56
CA VAL A 172 26.10 -13.30 10.00
C VAL A 172 26.92 -14.48 10.51
N THR A 173 28.24 -14.42 10.37
CA THR A 173 29.13 -15.16 11.27
C THR A 173 29.17 -14.44 12.62
N PRO A 174 29.33 -15.14 13.75
CA PRO A 174 29.45 -14.48 15.04
C PRO A 174 30.73 -13.64 15.03
N VAL A 175 30.59 -12.32 15.16
CA VAL A 175 31.73 -11.42 15.38
C VAL A 175 32.40 -11.87 16.68
N PRO A 176 33.68 -12.26 16.68
CA PRO A 176 34.35 -12.66 17.91
C PRO A 176 34.38 -11.46 18.85
N THR A 177 33.87 -11.63 20.08
CA THR A 177 33.90 -10.61 21.13
C THR A 177 35.32 -10.02 21.21
N PRO A 178 35.50 -8.70 21.03
CA PRO A 178 36.74 -8.17 20.51
C PRO A 178 37.95 -8.39 21.44
N THR A 179 38.76 -9.39 21.08
CA THR A 179 40.16 -9.50 21.50
C THR A 179 41.00 -8.93 20.35
N ALA A 180 41.73 -7.84 20.60
CA ALA A 180 42.17 -6.92 19.55
C ALA A 180 43.24 -7.48 18.59
N GLY A 181 43.12 -7.21 17.27
CA GLY A 181 44.24 -7.42 16.32
C GLY A 181 43.99 -7.36 14.81
N SER A 182 44.12 -6.17 14.20
CA SER A 182 44.61 -5.88 12.81
C SER A 182 43.89 -6.46 11.56
N ALA A 183 44.25 -5.96 10.35
CA ALA A 183 43.55 -6.18 9.07
C ALA A 183 44.48 -6.21 7.82
N THR A 184 44.01 -6.72 6.66
CA THR A 184 44.56 -6.56 5.26
C THR A 184 43.61 -7.20 4.19
N PRO A 185 43.58 -6.80 2.88
CA PRO A 185 42.37 -6.92 2.02
C PRO A 185 42.45 -7.70 0.64
N THR A 186 41.40 -7.48 -0.18
CA THR A 186 40.84 -8.10 -1.43
C THR A 186 41.66 -8.09 -2.75
N PRO A 187 41.25 -8.89 -3.79
CA PRO A 187 41.13 -8.39 -5.19
C PRO A 187 39.95 -8.95 -6.07
N THR A 188 39.84 -8.52 -7.35
CA THR A 188 38.61 -8.47 -8.21
C THR A 188 38.81 -8.87 -9.71
N ARG A 189 37.76 -9.20 -10.52
CA ARG A 189 37.72 -9.07 -12.04
C ARG A 189 36.32 -9.21 -12.75
N THR A 190 36.27 -9.21 -14.11
CA THR A 190 35.20 -8.60 -14.99
C THR A 190 34.86 -9.38 -16.32
N PRO A 191 33.67 -9.25 -17.00
CA PRO A 191 33.19 -10.09 -18.16
C PRO A 191 32.85 -9.39 -19.54
N THR A 192 32.37 -10.15 -20.59
CA THR A 192 32.09 -9.73 -22.02
C THR A 192 30.93 -10.55 -22.74
N PRO A 193 30.18 -10.08 -23.81
CA PRO A 193 28.78 -10.57 -24.18
C PRO A 193 28.26 -10.73 -25.69
N THR A 194 26.97 -11.19 -25.89
CA THR A 194 25.94 -10.99 -27.04
C THR A 194 26.00 -11.75 -28.41
N PRO A 195 25.03 -11.74 -29.42
CA PRO A 195 23.51 -11.61 -29.60
C PRO A 195 22.86 -12.75 -30.53
N GLY A 196 21.69 -12.79 -31.28
CA GLY A 196 20.31 -12.16 -31.35
C GLY A 196 19.53 -12.11 -32.75
N GLY A 197 18.28 -12.64 -32.97
CA GLY A 197 17.32 -12.32 -34.14
C GLY A 197 15.99 -13.16 -34.38
N ALA A 198 14.82 -12.63 -34.90
CA ALA A 198 13.53 -13.37 -35.29
C ALA A 198 12.37 -12.67 -36.17
N THR A 199 11.01 -13.03 -36.17
CA THR A 199 9.82 -12.49 -37.02
C THR A 199 8.31 -13.05 -36.79
N SER A 200 7.13 -12.35 -37.02
CA SER A 200 5.75 -12.69 -36.43
C SER A 200 4.34 -12.47 -37.17
N THR A 201 3.15 -12.56 -36.46
CA THR A 201 1.70 -12.60 -36.99
C THR A 201 0.50 -12.06 -36.03
N PRO A 202 -0.85 -12.43 -35.94
CA PRO A 202 -2.02 -11.56 -35.49
C PRO A 202 -3.04 -12.05 -34.33
N THR A 203 -4.35 -11.59 -34.26
CA THR A 203 -5.30 -11.54 -33.03
C THR A 203 -6.89 -11.57 -33.21
N ARG A 204 -7.75 -11.69 -32.13
CA ARG A 204 -9.28 -11.69 -32.05
C ARG A 204 -9.92 -11.04 -30.73
N THR A 205 -11.24 -11.18 -30.44
CA THR A 205 -12.15 -10.40 -29.50
C THR A 205 -12.54 -11.07 -28.12
N PRO A 206 -12.92 -10.36 -27.01
CA PRO A 206 -12.91 -10.89 -25.60
C PRO A 206 -14.26 -11.06 -24.81
N THR A 207 -14.16 -11.35 -23.49
CA THR A 207 -15.18 -11.85 -22.51
C THR A 207 -15.18 -11.02 -21.19
N PRO A 208 -16.28 -10.96 -20.37
CA PRO A 208 -16.33 -10.25 -19.07
C PRO A 208 -15.39 -10.79 -17.96
N THR A 209 -15.31 -10.05 -16.83
CA THR A 209 -14.28 -10.18 -15.79
C THR A 209 -14.87 -10.23 -14.37
N VAL A 210 -14.32 -11.07 -13.48
CA VAL A 210 -14.64 -11.11 -12.04
C VAL A 210 -13.49 -10.49 -11.24
N VAL A 211 -13.77 -9.79 -10.14
CA VAL A 211 -12.82 -9.04 -9.27
C VAL A 211 -13.02 -9.43 -7.81
N SER A 212 -11.94 -9.62 -7.02
CA SER A 212 -11.99 -9.99 -5.59
C SER A 212 -11.53 -8.86 -4.66
N ASN A 213 -12.17 -8.73 -3.50
CA ASN A 213 -12.07 -7.61 -2.54
C ASN A 213 -12.09 -8.11 -1.08
N MET A 214 -11.76 -7.23 -0.13
CA MET A 214 -11.87 -7.49 1.32
C MET A 214 -12.45 -6.26 2.05
N VAL A 215 -13.28 -6.51 3.06
CA VAL A 215 -13.67 -5.54 4.10
C VAL A 215 -13.46 -6.16 5.48
N ALA A 216 -13.22 -5.33 6.49
CA ALA A 216 -13.26 -5.74 7.89
C ALA A 216 -13.91 -4.65 8.74
N SER A 217 -14.63 -5.06 9.79
CA SER A 217 -15.31 -4.18 10.73
C SER A 217 -15.08 -4.64 12.16
N GLN A 218 -14.98 -3.67 13.07
CA GLN A 218 -14.55 -3.82 14.46
C GLN A 218 -15.69 -3.30 15.36
N ILE A 219 -16.09 -4.07 16.36
CA ILE A 219 -17.05 -3.58 17.37
C ILE A 219 -16.31 -2.60 18.30
N THR A 220 -16.92 -1.43 18.51
CA THR A 220 -16.32 -0.30 19.24
C THR A 220 -17.32 0.44 20.15
N VAL A 221 -18.58 0.00 20.23
CA VAL A 221 -19.67 0.64 20.98
C VAL A 221 -20.53 -0.46 21.61
N SER A 222 -20.73 -0.44 22.93
CA SER A 222 -21.33 -1.58 23.67
C SER A 222 -22.82 -1.85 23.40
N SER A 223 -23.49 -1.07 22.55
CA SER A 223 -24.83 -1.39 22.03
C SER A 223 -24.79 -2.25 20.76
N ASP A 224 -23.60 -2.51 20.22
CA ASP A 224 -23.35 -3.33 19.04
C ASP A 224 -22.80 -4.71 19.39
N ASP A 225 -22.42 -4.96 20.62
CA ASP A 225 -22.37 -6.28 21.24
C ASP A 225 -23.49 -6.40 22.29
N ALA A 226 -23.90 -7.63 22.62
CA ALA A 226 -24.92 -7.89 23.62
C ALA A 226 -24.91 -9.34 24.07
N GLU A 227 -25.33 -9.58 25.31
CA GLU A 227 -25.49 -10.92 25.88
C GLU A 227 -26.91 -11.09 26.40
N GLN A 228 -27.46 -12.31 26.29
CA GLN A 228 -28.84 -12.55 26.68
C GLN A 228 -29.07 -13.93 27.27
N THR A 229 -29.35 -13.97 28.57
CA THR A 229 -29.78 -15.17 29.31
C THR A 229 -31.01 -15.80 28.67
N GLU A 230 -30.93 -17.08 28.26
CA GLU A 230 -32.01 -17.74 27.52
C GLU A 230 -33.33 -17.83 28.30
N SER A 231 -33.25 -18.12 29.60
CA SER A 231 -34.41 -18.49 30.42
C SER A 231 -35.26 -17.29 30.91
N SER A 232 -34.65 -16.11 31.00
CA SER A 232 -35.29 -14.87 31.43
C SER A 232 -35.47 -13.87 30.29
N GLY A 233 -34.67 -13.98 29.23
CA GLY A 233 -34.59 -13.03 28.14
C GLY A 233 -33.94 -11.70 28.51
N VAL A 234 -33.37 -11.55 29.71
CA VAL A 234 -32.63 -10.32 30.09
C VAL A 234 -31.47 -10.12 29.12
N VAL A 235 -31.27 -8.89 28.66
CA VAL A 235 -30.20 -8.49 27.73
C VAL A 235 -29.27 -7.51 28.42
N ASP A 236 -27.98 -7.78 28.43
CA ASP A 236 -26.92 -6.83 28.80
C ASP A 236 -26.27 -6.21 27.56
N LEU A 237 -25.81 -4.96 27.71
CA LEU A 237 -25.17 -4.07 26.72
C LEU A 237 -23.93 -3.37 27.30
N GLY A 238 -23.36 -3.93 28.36
CA GLY A 238 -22.28 -3.33 29.14
C GLY A 238 -21.51 -4.34 30.00
N SER A 239 -21.52 -5.61 29.59
CA SER A 239 -20.64 -6.65 30.13
C SER A 239 -19.16 -6.26 29.93
N SER A 240 -18.27 -6.79 30.76
CA SER A 240 -16.82 -6.58 30.61
C SER A 240 -16.20 -7.46 29.53
N ASP A 241 -16.86 -8.57 29.23
CA ASP A 241 -16.41 -9.68 28.42
C ASP A 241 -17.63 -10.39 27.85
N LEU A 242 -17.53 -10.99 26.67
CA LEU A 242 -18.61 -11.83 26.12
C LEU A 242 -18.30 -13.30 26.42
N GLU A 243 -19.21 -14.02 27.06
CA GLU A 243 -18.98 -15.40 27.48
C GLU A 243 -19.72 -16.42 26.62
N PHE A 244 -18.94 -17.18 25.84
CA PHE A 244 -19.50 -18.22 24.99
C PHE A 244 -20.22 -19.28 25.84
N ASP A 245 -21.38 -19.74 25.37
CA ASP A 245 -22.22 -20.80 25.96
C ASP A 245 -22.91 -20.41 27.29
N GLN A 246 -22.19 -19.90 28.30
CA GLN A 246 -22.77 -19.53 29.61
C GLN A 246 -21.99 -18.42 30.35
N ASP A 247 -22.71 -17.46 30.93
CA ASP A 247 -22.24 -16.74 32.14
C ASP A 247 -22.51 -17.61 33.36
N GLY A 248 -21.50 -17.78 34.24
CA GLY A 248 -21.60 -18.51 35.49
C GLY A 248 -22.12 -19.95 35.37
N ALA A 249 -23.45 -20.10 35.45
CA ALA A 249 -24.20 -21.35 35.24
C ALA A 249 -25.53 -21.12 34.47
N ALA A 250 -25.64 -20.00 33.78
CA ALA A 250 -26.82 -19.54 33.05
C ALA A 250 -26.57 -19.62 31.53
N PRO A 251 -27.32 -20.47 30.80
CA PRO A 251 -27.43 -20.43 29.35
C PRO A 251 -27.57 -19.03 28.77
N GLN A 252 -26.74 -18.65 27.79
CA GLN A 252 -26.86 -17.38 27.10
C GLN A 252 -26.48 -17.40 25.62
N MET A 253 -27.04 -16.42 24.90
CA MET A 253 -26.76 -16.13 23.50
C MET A 253 -26.01 -14.80 23.39
N ILE A 254 -25.00 -14.73 22.53
CA ILE A 254 -24.27 -13.49 22.22
C ILE A 254 -24.78 -12.93 20.88
N GLY A 255 -24.97 -11.62 20.82
CA GLY A 255 -25.22 -10.86 19.60
C GLY A 255 -24.02 -9.96 19.26
N LEU A 256 -23.60 -9.95 17.99
CA LEU A 256 -22.46 -9.18 17.49
C LEU A 256 -22.86 -8.38 16.24
N ARG A 257 -22.79 -7.05 16.30
CA ARG A 257 -23.25 -6.13 15.24
C ARG A 257 -22.08 -5.37 14.62
N PHE A 258 -21.76 -5.72 13.38
CA PHE A 258 -20.67 -5.14 12.63
C PHE A 258 -21.20 -4.02 11.73
N ASN A 259 -20.80 -2.77 12.00
CA ASN A 259 -21.21 -1.58 11.25
C ASN A 259 -20.45 -1.44 9.92
N ASN A 260 -21.01 -0.66 9.00
CA ASN A 260 -20.34 -0.20 7.77
C ASN A 260 -19.74 -1.35 6.91
N MET A 261 -20.48 -2.45 6.75
CA MET A 261 -20.04 -3.59 5.95
C MET A 261 -20.16 -3.24 4.46
N THR A 262 -19.08 -2.73 3.88
CA THR A 262 -19.00 -2.29 2.46
C THR A 262 -18.92 -3.47 1.47
N VAL A 263 -19.77 -4.48 1.68
CA VAL A 263 -20.02 -5.59 0.75
C VAL A 263 -21.23 -5.25 -0.13
N PRO A 264 -21.12 -5.25 -1.47
CA PRO A 264 -22.27 -5.02 -2.34
C PRO A 264 -23.35 -6.12 -2.28
N LEU A 265 -24.57 -5.72 -2.64
CA LEU A 265 -25.71 -6.61 -2.87
C LEU A 265 -25.34 -7.71 -3.89
N ASN A 266 -25.65 -8.96 -3.55
CA ASN A 266 -25.35 -10.17 -4.32
C ASN A 266 -23.84 -10.38 -4.63
N ALA A 267 -22.92 -9.78 -3.86
CA ALA A 267 -21.50 -10.10 -3.97
C ALA A 267 -21.26 -11.57 -3.58
N THR A 268 -20.41 -12.27 -4.33
CA THR A 268 -20.06 -13.66 -4.02
C THR A 268 -19.05 -13.69 -2.87
N ILE A 269 -19.44 -14.14 -1.69
CA ILE A 269 -18.54 -14.22 -0.53
C ILE A 269 -17.54 -15.37 -0.76
N THR A 270 -16.26 -15.08 -0.56
CA THR A 270 -15.14 -16.01 -0.84
C THR A 270 -14.37 -16.46 0.40
N GLY A 271 -14.74 -15.94 1.57
CA GLY A 271 -14.13 -16.21 2.88
C GLY A 271 -14.63 -15.21 3.91
N ALA A 272 -15.01 -15.64 5.11
CA ALA A 272 -15.37 -14.73 6.20
C ALA A 272 -15.13 -15.36 7.58
N TYR A 273 -14.65 -14.59 8.54
CA TYR A 273 -14.46 -15.05 9.93
C TYR A 273 -14.61 -13.91 10.92
N VAL A 274 -14.95 -14.26 12.17
CA VAL A 274 -14.84 -13.34 13.31
C VAL A 274 -13.54 -13.65 14.05
N GLU A 275 -12.78 -12.61 14.35
CA GLU A 275 -11.62 -12.64 15.21
C GLU A 275 -12.00 -12.10 16.60
N PHE A 276 -11.65 -12.87 17.63
CA PHE A 276 -11.89 -12.59 19.05
C PHE A 276 -10.57 -12.38 19.78
N THR A 277 -10.59 -11.70 20.92
CA THR A 277 -9.42 -11.51 21.79
C THR A 277 -9.67 -12.26 23.09
N VAL A 278 -8.78 -13.17 23.49
CA VAL A 278 -8.90 -13.85 24.80
C VAL A 278 -8.76 -12.84 25.92
N ASP A 279 -9.78 -12.71 26.78
CA ASP A 279 -9.72 -11.83 27.95
C ASP A 279 -9.23 -12.58 29.22
N GLU A 280 -9.73 -13.78 29.48
CA GLU A 280 -9.33 -14.58 30.65
C GLU A 280 -8.93 -16.02 30.30
N LEU A 281 -8.18 -16.68 31.20
CA LEU A 281 -7.54 -17.98 30.99
C LEU A 281 -8.21 -19.15 31.73
N TRP A 282 -9.52 -19.31 31.57
CA TRP A 282 -10.29 -20.40 32.19
C TRP A 282 -11.47 -20.87 31.32
N GLY A 283 -12.19 -21.90 31.79
CA GLY A 283 -13.27 -22.59 31.08
C GLY A 283 -12.91 -24.03 30.66
N VAL A 284 -13.93 -24.83 30.34
CA VAL A 284 -13.78 -26.22 29.81
C VAL A 284 -14.08 -26.26 28.32
N PRO A 285 -13.56 -27.21 27.51
CA PRO A 285 -13.83 -27.29 26.07
C PRO A 285 -15.32 -27.19 25.70
N THR A 286 -15.66 -26.36 24.71
CA THR A 286 -17.06 -26.11 24.30
C THR A 286 -17.26 -26.23 22.78
N SER A 287 -18.47 -26.01 22.30
CA SER A 287 -18.79 -25.82 20.89
C SER A 287 -19.89 -24.76 20.76
N VAL A 288 -19.89 -23.93 19.72
CA VAL A 288 -20.97 -22.95 19.47
C VAL A 288 -21.40 -22.93 18.00
N SER A 289 -22.61 -22.44 17.77
CA SER A 289 -23.21 -22.25 16.45
C SER A 289 -23.26 -20.76 16.12
N PHE A 290 -22.79 -20.39 14.92
CA PHE A 290 -22.99 -19.07 14.36
C PHE A 290 -24.24 -19.04 13.48
N PHE A 291 -25.01 -17.97 13.60
CA PHE A 291 -26.11 -17.57 12.72
C PHE A 291 -25.95 -16.08 12.37
N GLY A 292 -26.70 -15.59 11.37
CA GLY A 292 -26.90 -14.16 11.10
C GLY A 292 -28.34 -13.72 11.41
N GLU A 293 -28.55 -12.43 11.63
CA GLU A 293 -29.91 -11.85 11.65
C GLU A 293 -30.44 -11.63 10.24
N VAL A 294 -31.65 -12.11 9.96
CA VAL A 294 -32.37 -12.01 8.68
C VAL A 294 -33.01 -10.61 8.53
N SER A 295 -32.14 -9.60 8.54
CA SER A 295 -32.46 -8.17 8.43
C SER A 295 -31.52 -7.49 7.44
N ASP A 296 -32.02 -6.50 6.70
CA ASP A 296 -31.25 -5.81 5.65
C ASP A 296 -30.28 -4.77 6.23
N ASN A 297 -30.65 -4.15 7.34
CA ASN A 297 -29.79 -3.29 8.16
C ASN A 297 -30.29 -3.37 9.62
N PRO A 298 -29.78 -4.32 10.42
CA PRO A 298 -30.24 -4.53 11.79
C PRO A 298 -29.93 -3.32 12.66
N THR A 299 -30.81 -3.03 13.62
CA THR A 299 -30.57 -2.01 14.65
C THR A 299 -29.61 -2.53 15.72
N THR A 300 -29.06 -1.60 16.50
CA THR A 300 -28.34 -1.91 17.76
C THR A 300 -29.15 -2.85 18.64
N PHE A 301 -28.50 -3.49 19.60
CA PHE A 301 -29.18 -4.21 20.66
C PHE A 301 -29.86 -3.22 21.62
N THR A 302 -30.85 -3.72 22.37
CA THR A 302 -31.56 -2.95 23.40
C THR A 302 -31.84 -3.86 24.60
N THR A 303 -31.99 -3.27 25.79
CA THR A 303 -32.31 -3.98 27.05
C THR A 303 -33.75 -4.53 27.10
N ALA A 304 -34.47 -4.55 25.97
CA ALA A 304 -35.77 -5.19 25.86
C ALA A 304 -35.62 -6.71 25.96
N ALA A 305 -36.49 -7.36 26.73
CA ALA A 305 -36.39 -8.80 26.94
C ALA A 305 -36.47 -9.58 25.61
N TYR A 306 -35.61 -10.58 25.46
CA TYR A 306 -35.45 -11.46 24.30
C TYR A 306 -34.91 -10.77 23.02
N ASN A 307 -34.26 -9.59 23.12
CA ASN A 307 -33.81 -8.83 21.94
C ASN A 307 -32.82 -9.56 21.01
N ILE A 308 -32.15 -10.63 21.46
CA ILE A 308 -31.25 -11.44 20.63
C ILE A 308 -31.97 -12.68 20.10
N SER A 309 -32.63 -13.45 20.99
CA SER A 309 -33.34 -14.69 20.65
C SER A 309 -34.59 -14.48 19.79
N SER A 310 -35.23 -13.30 19.83
CA SER A 310 -36.37 -12.97 18.97
C SER A 310 -35.96 -12.47 17.58
N ARG A 311 -34.66 -12.22 17.31
CA ARG A 311 -34.18 -11.83 15.98
C ARG A 311 -34.27 -13.03 15.04
N PRO A 312 -34.87 -12.89 13.84
CA PRO A 312 -35.00 -14.01 12.90
C PRO A 312 -33.60 -14.44 12.42
N ARG A 313 -33.32 -15.73 12.44
CA ARG A 313 -31.98 -16.28 12.14
C ARG A 313 -31.86 -16.81 10.72
N THR A 314 -30.65 -16.76 10.16
CA THR A 314 -30.32 -17.32 8.84
C THR A 314 -30.57 -18.82 8.79
N THR A 315 -30.85 -19.32 7.58
CA THR A 315 -30.93 -20.76 7.30
C THR A 315 -29.52 -21.38 7.30
N ALA A 316 -28.54 -20.63 6.82
CA ALA A 316 -27.12 -20.91 6.99
C ALA A 316 -26.73 -20.83 8.48
N ARG A 317 -25.98 -21.85 8.92
CA ARG A 317 -25.44 -22.03 10.27
C ARG A 317 -24.04 -22.62 10.14
N VAL A 318 -23.09 -22.19 10.98
CA VAL A 318 -21.71 -22.68 10.97
C VAL A 318 -21.26 -23.05 12.39
N ASP A 319 -20.67 -24.22 12.55
CA ASP A 319 -20.43 -24.82 13.86
C ASP A 319 -18.95 -24.78 14.23
N TRP A 320 -18.61 -24.00 15.26
CA TRP A 320 -17.30 -24.01 15.88
C TRP A 320 -17.24 -25.14 16.91
N ASN A 321 -17.00 -26.36 16.43
CA ASN A 321 -16.92 -27.56 17.24
C ASN A 321 -15.55 -27.71 17.92
N ASN A 322 -15.55 -28.29 19.13
CA ASN A 322 -14.36 -28.63 19.91
C ASN A 322 -13.41 -27.44 20.16
N ILE A 323 -13.96 -26.28 20.52
CA ILE A 323 -13.15 -25.13 20.95
C ILE A 323 -12.38 -25.56 22.20
N PRO A 324 -11.03 -25.54 22.20
CA PRO A 324 -10.25 -25.89 23.38
C PRO A 324 -10.56 -24.92 24.52
N ALA A 325 -10.25 -25.31 25.76
CA ALA A 325 -10.16 -24.33 26.84
C ALA A 325 -9.14 -23.25 26.46
N TRP A 326 -9.44 -21.98 26.71
CA TRP A 326 -8.50 -20.89 26.43
C TRP A 326 -7.54 -20.70 27.61
N ASP A 327 -6.98 -21.79 28.12
CA ASP A 327 -6.15 -21.80 29.33
C ASP A 327 -4.64 -21.84 29.02
N SER A 328 -3.83 -21.57 30.05
CA SER A 328 -2.36 -21.57 29.97
C SER A 328 -1.74 -22.95 29.71
N THR A 329 -2.47 -24.05 29.93
CA THR A 329 -2.02 -25.43 29.60
C THR A 329 -2.13 -25.72 28.10
N THR A 330 -3.07 -25.06 27.40
CA THR A 330 -3.14 -25.06 25.93
C THR A 330 -2.12 -24.15 25.26
N GLY A 331 -1.37 -23.36 26.05
CA GLY A 331 -0.46 -22.34 25.54
C GLY A 331 -1.16 -21.04 25.09
N THR A 332 -2.40 -20.83 25.52
CA THR A 332 -3.16 -19.58 25.27
C THR A 332 -2.79 -18.50 26.29
N ALA A 333 -2.72 -17.24 25.83
CA ALA A 333 -2.48 -16.07 26.66
C ALA A 333 -3.60 -15.01 26.51
N ILE A 334 -3.76 -14.16 27.53
CA ILE A 334 -4.63 -12.97 27.46
C ILE A 334 -4.10 -12.06 26.35
N GLY A 335 -5.00 -11.53 25.52
CA GLY A 335 -4.65 -10.77 24.32
C GLY A 335 -4.40 -11.62 23.07
N ASP A 336 -4.40 -12.95 23.15
CA ASP A 336 -4.34 -13.83 21.97
C ASP A 336 -5.54 -13.57 21.05
N LYS A 337 -5.29 -13.51 19.74
CA LYS A 337 -6.35 -13.54 18.74
C LYS A 337 -6.77 -14.98 18.41
N LYS A 338 -8.07 -15.27 18.47
CA LYS A 338 -8.67 -16.56 18.07
C LYS A 338 -9.70 -16.31 16.97
N GLN A 339 -9.68 -17.10 15.90
CA GLN A 339 -10.55 -16.91 14.73
C GLN A 339 -11.60 -18.01 14.64
N SER A 340 -12.82 -17.65 14.24
CA SER A 340 -13.91 -18.59 13.95
C SER A 340 -13.58 -19.47 12.74
N PRO A 341 -14.32 -20.57 12.52
CA PRO A 341 -14.42 -21.20 11.20
C PRO A 341 -14.93 -20.22 10.14
N ASP A 342 -14.86 -20.62 8.87
CA ASP A 342 -15.39 -19.83 7.75
C ASP A 342 -16.92 -19.71 7.81
N ILE A 343 -17.40 -18.50 8.10
CA ILE A 343 -18.82 -18.13 8.17
C ILE A 343 -19.37 -17.58 6.86
N SER A 344 -18.64 -17.70 5.74
CA SER A 344 -19.09 -17.28 4.40
C SER A 344 -20.54 -17.66 4.06
N PRO A 345 -21.06 -18.87 4.37
CA PRO A 345 -22.45 -19.21 4.06
C PRO A 345 -23.48 -18.27 4.72
N ILE A 346 -23.19 -17.80 5.94
CA ILE A 346 -24.06 -16.88 6.70
C ILE A 346 -24.01 -15.50 6.04
N ILE A 347 -22.80 -14.97 5.83
CA ILE A 347 -22.60 -13.65 5.21
C ILE A 347 -23.18 -13.63 3.79
N GLN A 348 -23.08 -14.74 3.05
CA GLN A 348 -23.66 -14.89 1.71
C GLN A 348 -25.20 -14.84 1.73
N GLU A 349 -25.86 -15.46 2.72
CA GLU A 349 -27.31 -15.34 2.89
C GLU A 349 -27.71 -13.88 3.17
N LEU A 350 -26.94 -13.16 3.99
CA LEU A 350 -27.21 -11.76 4.32
C LEU A 350 -27.04 -10.81 3.11
N VAL A 351 -25.94 -10.90 2.37
CA VAL A 351 -25.71 -9.99 1.22
C VAL A 351 -26.54 -10.33 -0.01
N ASN A 352 -27.16 -11.52 -0.05
CA ASN A 352 -28.13 -11.92 -1.08
C ASN A 352 -29.57 -11.47 -0.74
N ARG A 353 -29.81 -10.86 0.42
CA ARG A 353 -31.12 -10.30 0.75
C ARG A 353 -31.44 -9.12 -0.18
N PRO A 354 -32.66 -9.03 -0.75
CA PRO A 354 -32.98 -8.02 -1.76
C PRO A 354 -33.00 -6.57 -1.25
N GLY A 355 -33.01 -6.35 0.07
CA GLY A 355 -32.88 -5.03 0.68
C GLY A 355 -31.45 -4.67 1.14
N TRP A 356 -30.48 -5.57 0.98
CA TRP A 356 -29.09 -5.34 1.41
C TRP A 356 -28.45 -4.19 0.61
N VAL A 357 -27.75 -3.29 1.30
CA VAL A 357 -27.02 -2.16 0.72
C VAL A 357 -25.59 -2.14 1.29
N SER A 358 -24.60 -1.86 0.43
CA SER A 358 -23.21 -1.73 0.87
C SER A 358 -23.04 -0.61 1.88
N GLY A 359 -22.48 -0.91 3.05
CA GLY A 359 -22.39 0.00 4.20
C GLY A 359 -23.48 -0.22 5.25
N ASN A 360 -24.46 -1.09 5.01
CA ASN A 360 -25.35 -1.58 6.07
C ASN A 360 -24.56 -2.35 7.14
N SER A 361 -25.19 -2.57 8.28
CA SER A 361 -24.62 -3.38 9.35
C SER A 361 -24.98 -4.86 9.19
N MET A 362 -24.24 -5.78 9.80
CA MET A 362 -24.62 -7.19 9.93
C MET A 362 -24.70 -7.56 11.39
N VAL A 363 -25.67 -8.39 11.79
CA VAL A 363 -25.69 -9.03 13.10
C VAL A 363 -25.37 -10.51 12.92
N LEU A 364 -24.44 -11.01 13.72
CA LEU A 364 -24.23 -12.43 13.98
C LEU A 364 -24.78 -12.77 15.37
N ILE A 365 -25.28 -13.99 15.52
CA ILE A 365 -25.78 -14.54 16.77
C ILE A 365 -25.00 -15.83 17.05
N ILE A 366 -24.41 -15.92 18.24
CA ILE A 366 -23.68 -17.10 18.72
C ILE A 366 -24.54 -17.82 19.75
N ASP A 367 -24.69 -19.12 19.58
CA ASP A 367 -25.62 -19.96 20.34
C ASP A 367 -24.99 -21.32 20.69
N GLY A 368 -25.11 -21.74 21.96
CA GLY A 368 -24.40 -22.87 22.54
C GLY A 368 -25.28 -24.10 22.79
N PRO A 369 -24.70 -25.31 22.94
CA PRO A 369 -25.40 -26.50 23.41
C PRO A 369 -25.69 -26.48 24.92
N ASN A 370 -25.30 -25.42 25.64
CA ASN A 370 -25.39 -25.24 27.08
C ASN A 370 -24.59 -26.29 27.86
N ALA A 371 -23.32 -26.46 27.46
CA ALA A 371 -22.39 -27.46 27.97
C ALA A 371 -21.53 -26.99 29.17
N GLY A 372 -21.62 -25.73 29.57
CA GLY A 372 -20.91 -25.15 30.72
C GLY A 372 -19.53 -24.57 30.39
N GLY A 373 -19.34 -24.12 29.15
CA GLY A 373 -18.01 -23.79 28.62
C GLY A 373 -17.76 -22.31 28.37
N ARG A 374 -17.58 -21.49 29.43
CA ARG A 374 -17.16 -20.08 29.36
C ARG A 374 -15.94 -19.91 28.42
N ARG A 375 -15.98 -18.92 27.53
CA ARG A 375 -14.79 -18.24 26.96
C ARG A 375 -15.08 -16.76 26.99
N THR A 376 -14.23 -16.00 27.66
CA THR A 376 -14.36 -14.55 27.74
C THR A 376 -13.58 -13.92 26.59
N THR A 377 -14.23 -12.99 25.89
CA THR A 377 -13.57 -12.12 24.90
C THR A 377 -13.88 -10.67 25.21
N ASP A 378 -12.87 -9.81 25.13
CA ASP A 378 -13.04 -8.36 25.24
C ASP A 378 -14.15 -7.90 24.29
N VAL A 379 -14.98 -6.98 24.78
CA VAL A 379 -16.16 -6.43 24.12
C VAL A 379 -15.86 -5.31 23.13
N SER A 380 -14.83 -4.49 23.35
CA SER A 380 -14.83 -3.12 22.79
C SER A 380 -13.48 -2.57 22.30
N GLY A 381 -13.52 -1.39 21.67
CA GLY A 381 -12.31 -0.66 21.26
C GLY A 381 -11.46 -1.38 20.21
N VAL A 382 -10.17 -1.59 20.51
CA VAL A 382 -9.19 -2.23 19.61
C VAL A 382 -9.09 -3.74 19.81
N THR A 383 -9.84 -4.28 20.77
CA THR A 383 -9.76 -5.65 21.27
C THR A 383 -11.10 -6.38 21.19
N GLY A 384 -12.21 -5.68 21.01
CA GLY A 384 -13.52 -6.25 20.71
C GLY A 384 -13.56 -7.20 19.49
N PRO A 385 -14.70 -7.89 19.24
CA PRO A 385 -14.83 -8.79 18.10
C PRO A 385 -14.70 -8.07 16.76
N ARG A 386 -14.06 -8.74 15.79
CA ARG A 386 -13.74 -8.18 14.46
C ARG A 386 -14.15 -9.12 13.33
N LEU A 387 -15.14 -8.74 12.55
CA LEU A 387 -15.57 -9.47 11.35
C LEU A 387 -14.68 -9.11 10.15
N VAL A 388 -14.14 -10.11 9.47
CA VAL A 388 -13.43 -9.99 8.19
C VAL A 388 -14.23 -10.72 7.11
N VAL A 389 -14.42 -10.10 5.95
CA VAL A 389 -15.15 -10.67 4.81
C VAL A 389 -14.39 -10.39 3.50
N THR A 390 -14.13 -11.43 2.72
CA THR A 390 -13.68 -11.32 1.33
C THR A 390 -14.82 -11.65 0.37
N TYR A 391 -14.91 -10.91 -0.73
CA TYR A 391 -16.02 -11.05 -1.68
C TYR A 391 -15.60 -10.70 -3.12
N ALA A 392 -16.33 -11.26 -4.09
CA ALA A 392 -16.13 -11.04 -5.51
C ALA A 392 -17.33 -10.37 -6.20
N LEU A 393 -17.03 -9.61 -7.26
CA LEU A 393 -17.98 -8.88 -8.11
C LEU A 393 -17.72 -9.20 -9.59
N GLU A 394 -18.78 -9.35 -10.37
CA GLU A 394 -18.68 -9.49 -11.84
C GLU A 394 -18.83 -8.14 -12.55
N VAL A 395 -18.03 -7.91 -13.59
CA VAL A 395 -17.97 -6.67 -14.37
C VAL A 395 -18.28 -6.98 -15.85
N PRO A 396 -19.39 -6.46 -16.40
CA PRO A 396 -19.73 -6.60 -17.82
C PRO A 396 -18.68 -6.01 -18.77
N ALA A 397 -18.47 -6.63 -19.93
CA ALA A 397 -17.46 -6.21 -20.90
C ALA A 397 -17.90 -4.99 -21.74
N THR A 398 -17.08 -3.94 -21.76
CA THR A 398 -17.29 -2.74 -22.58
C THR A 398 -17.03 -3.02 -24.08
N PRO A 399 -17.93 -2.67 -25.01
CA PRO A 399 -17.70 -2.87 -26.44
C PRO A 399 -16.72 -1.85 -27.03
N THR A 400 -15.73 -2.32 -27.79
CA THR A 400 -14.69 -1.49 -28.43
C THR A 400 -15.15 -0.91 -29.77
N PRO A 401 -14.99 0.40 -30.04
CA PRO A 401 -15.36 1.01 -31.32
C PRO A 401 -14.43 0.58 -32.47
N THR A 402 -15.01 0.37 -33.66
CA THR A 402 -14.26 0.07 -34.89
C THR A 402 -13.93 1.35 -35.65
N ILE A 403 -12.66 1.54 -36.01
CA ILE A 403 -12.18 2.71 -36.78
C ILE A 403 -11.88 2.30 -38.23
N THR A 404 -12.52 2.97 -39.19
CA THR A 404 -12.27 2.80 -40.64
C THR A 404 -11.34 3.92 -41.12
N PRO A 405 -10.24 3.63 -41.84
CA PRO A 405 -9.30 4.65 -42.29
C PRO A 405 -9.81 5.46 -43.49
N THR A 406 -9.78 6.78 -43.37
CA THR A 406 -10.09 7.75 -44.44
C THR A 406 -8.78 8.24 -45.10
N PRO A 407 -8.71 8.39 -46.44
CA PRO A 407 -7.48 8.82 -47.12
C PRO A 407 -7.11 10.28 -46.83
N THR A 408 -5.81 10.57 -46.84
CA THR A 408 -5.22 11.89 -46.52
C THR A 408 -5.32 12.89 -47.68
N PRO A 409 -5.71 14.15 -47.44
CA PRO A 409 -5.69 15.20 -48.45
C PRO A 409 -4.29 15.79 -48.66
N TYR A 410 -3.95 16.12 -49.91
CA TYR A 410 -2.85 17.04 -50.24
C TYR A 410 -3.32 18.49 -50.06
N CYS A 411 -2.43 19.39 -49.65
CA CYS A 411 -2.71 20.83 -49.54
C CYS A 411 -1.68 21.64 -50.36
N THR A 412 -2.15 22.58 -51.16
CA THR A 412 -1.32 23.50 -51.96
C THR A 412 -1.22 24.85 -51.25
N ILE A 413 -0.01 25.36 -51.09
CA ILE A 413 0.22 26.64 -50.39
C ILE A 413 -0.14 27.81 -51.32
N GLY A 414 -1.23 28.51 -51.01
CA GLY A 414 -1.49 29.87 -51.47
C GLY A 414 -0.63 30.89 -50.72
N ALA A 415 -0.38 32.06 -51.33
CA ALA A 415 0.51 33.06 -50.76
C ALA A 415 -0.01 33.62 -49.41
N VAL A 416 0.90 33.74 -48.43
CA VAL A 416 0.60 34.25 -47.08
C VAL A 416 0.97 35.72 -46.96
N THR A 417 0.04 36.57 -46.56
CA THR A 417 0.26 38.01 -46.37
C THR A 417 -0.23 38.54 -45.02
N THR A 418 0.39 38.08 -43.92
CA THR A 418 0.58 38.84 -42.66
C THR A 418 1.49 38.07 -41.70
N PRO A 419 2.47 38.69 -41.03
CA PRO A 419 3.24 38.05 -39.96
C PRO A 419 2.58 38.23 -38.58
N SER A 420 2.20 37.13 -37.94
CA SER A 420 1.86 37.09 -36.50
C SER A 420 2.86 36.18 -35.77
N PRO A 421 3.62 36.65 -34.78
CA PRO A 421 4.66 35.86 -34.13
C PRO A 421 4.07 34.73 -33.26
N LEU A 422 4.65 33.55 -33.37
CA LEU A 422 4.33 32.37 -32.56
C LEU A 422 5.06 32.46 -31.21
N ASN A 423 4.34 32.65 -30.12
CA ASN A 423 4.92 32.63 -28.77
C ASN A 423 5.14 31.19 -28.30
N LEU A 424 6.40 30.78 -28.19
CA LEU A 424 6.82 29.54 -27.54
C LEU A 424 7.35 29.85 -26.13
N VAL A 425 6.79 29.20 -25.11
CA VAL A 425 7.26 29.31 -23.71
C VAL A 425 7.92 27.98 -23.31
N VAL A 426 9.17 28.05 -22.86
CA VAL A 426 9.89 26.91 -22.25
C VAL A 426 10.52 27.38 -20.94
N GLY A 427 10.09 26.77 -19.83
CA GLY A 427 10.67 27.00 -18.50
C GLY A 427 12.04 26.32 -18.36
N GLY A 428 12.94 26.93 -17.58
CA GLY A 428 14.35 26.51 -17.52
C GLY A 428 14.61 25.26 -16.67
N GLY A 429 15.47 24.39 -17.18
CA GLY A 429 16.18 23.32 -16.48
C GLY A 429 17.46 23.01 -17.26
N THR A 430 18.57 22.68 -16.59
CA THR A 430 19.89 22.60 -17.24
C THR A 430 20.01 21.43 -18.22
N GLY A 431 19.86 21.73 -19.52
CA GLY A 431 20.02 20.77 -20.62
C GLY A 431 20.08 21.46 -21.98
N TYR A 432 20.75 20.83 -22.95
CA TYR A 432 20.99 21.43 -24.27
C TYR A 432 19.72 21.53 -25.13
N LEU A 433 19.47 22.71 -25.69
CA LEU A 433 18.56 22.89 -26.84
C LEU A 433 19.36 22.92 -28.13
N ARG A 434 18.99 22.09 -29.11
CA ARG A 434 19.43 22.21 -30.51
C ARG A 434 18.29 22.81 -31.33
N ALA A 435 18.54 23.96 -31.96
CA ALA A 435 17.64 24.57 -32.92
C ALA A 435 18.33 24.66 -34.29
N ASN A 436 17.75 24.02 -35.30
CA ASN A 436 18.18 24.19 -36.68
C ASN A 436 17.51 25.45 -37.24
N VAL A 437 18.30 26.49 -37.52
CA VAL A 437 17.80 27.73 -38.15
C VAL A 437 18.15 27.69 -39.64
N THR A 438 17.13 27.51 -40.48
CA THR A 438 17.28 27.69 -41.94
C THR A 438 17.11 29.16 -42.28
N VAL A 439 18.19 29.82 -42.71
CA VAL A 439 18.11 31.13 -43.38
C VAL A 439 17.88 30.89 -44.87
N ASN A 440 17.06 31.75 -45.48
CA ASN A 440 16.55 31.53 -46.83
C ASN A 440 17.67 31.68 -47.89
N GLY A 441 17.96 30.62 -48.65
CA GLY A 441 18.76 30.67 -49.89
C GLY A 441 20.06 29.86 -49.93
N SER A 442 20.78 29.66 -48.82
CA SER A 442 22.08 28.97 -48.81
C SER A 442 22.29 28.06 -47.60
N ILE A 443 22.91 26.90 -47.83
CA ILE A 443 23.29 25.94 -46.79
C ILE A 443 24.59 26.39 -46.12
N VAL A 444 24.61 26.45 -44.79
CA VAL A 444 25.84 26.52 -43.99
C VAL A 444 25.84 25.36 -43.00
N SER A 445 26.85 24.51 -43.10
CA SER A 445 27.00 23.30 -42.28
C SER A 445 27.83 23.58 -41.03
N GLN A 446 27.21 23.46 -39.86
CA GLN A 446 27.81 23.30 -38.52
C GLN A 446 28.82 24.36 -38.05
N VAL A 447 28.52 25.00 -36.92
CA VAL A 447 29.50 25.73 -36.11
C VAL A 447 29.62 25.01 -34.76
N ASN A 448 30.82 24.53 -34.44
CA ASN A 448 31.19 24.10 -33.10
C ASN A 448 31.79 25.28 -32.33
N PHE A 449 31.63 25.28 -31.01
CA PHE A 449 32.46 26.06 -30.10
C PHE A 449 33.11 25.10 -29.11
N ASP A 450 34.44 25.10 -29.07
CA ASP A 450 35.21 24.21 -28.20
C ASP A 450 35.21 24.71 -26.75
N ALA A 451 35.22 23.77 -25.80
CA ALA A 451 35.14 24.08 -24.38
C ALA A 451 36.52 24.01 -23.71
N PHE A 452 36.94 25.09 -23.04
CA PHE A 452 37.92 25.06 -21.96
C PHE A 452 37.47 25.95 -20.79
N PRO A 453 37.86 25.66 -19.53
CA PRO A 453 37.20 26.19 -18.35
C PRO A 453 37.92 27.38 -17.68
N THR A 454 37.20 28.15 -16.88
CA THR A 454 37.71 28.92 -15.72
C THR A 454 36.51 29.37 -14.83
N PRO A 455 36.72 29.76 -13.55
CA PRO A 455 35.64 29.78 -12.55
C PRO A 455 34.62 30.92 -12.63
N ALA A 456 33.57 30.80 -11.80
CA ALA A 456 32.50 31.79 -11.65
C ALA A 456 32.99 33.12 -11.06
N GLY A 457 32.33 34.22 -11.44
CA GLY A 457 32.35 35.48 -10.66
C GLY A 457 33.08 36.69 -11.24
N ALA A 458 33.22 36.83 -12.58
CA ALA A 458 33.75 38.07 -13.17
C ALA A 458 33.04 38.44 -14.49
N PHE A 459 32.16 39.46 -14.46
CA PHE A 459 31.62 40.09 -15.67
C PHE A 459 32.37 41.40 -15.92
N GLY A 460 33.50 41.33 -16.63
CA GLY A 460 34.35 42.47 -16.94
C GLY A 460 34.41 42.75 -18.43
N VAL A 461 33.83 43.86 -18.88
CA VAL A 461 34.04 44.38 -20.25
C VAL A 461 35.31 45.22 -20.26
N ASN A 462 36.31 44.79 -21.01
CA ASN A 462 37.54 45.54 -21.22
C ASN A 462 37.30 46.73 -22.18
N THR A 463 37.54 47.95 -21.72
CA THR A 463 37.32 49.18 -22.50
C THR A 463 38.56 49.55 -23.32
N ALA A 464 38.51 49.28 -24.63
CA ALA A 464 39.54 49.69 -25.58
C ALA A 464 39.13 50.93 -26.40
N VAL A 465 39.53 52.11 -25.91
CA VAL A 465 39.80 53.36 -26.65
C VAL A 465 38.70 53.89 -27.61
N ASP A 466 37.94 54.89 -27.17
CA ASP A 466 38.38 56.30 -27.33
C ASP A 466 37.74 57.17 -26.21
N THR A 467 37.90 58.50 -26.26
CA THR A 467 38.08 59.33 -25.07
C THR A 467 37.11 60.51 -24.96
N THR A 468 36.57 60.74 -23.75
CA THR A 468 36.59 62.04 -23.01
C THR A 468 35.71 61.98 -21.74
N LEU A 469 36.32 62.29 -20.57
CA LEU A 469 35.78 62.97 -19.36
C LEU A 469 34.39 62.57 -18.77
N GLN A 470 34.16 62.45 -17.46
CA GLN A 470 35.02 62.46 -16.26
C GLN A 470 34.26 61.84 -15.06
N TYR A 471 35.01 61.22 -14.14
CA TYR A 471 34.74 60.91 -12.73
C TYR A 471 33.44 60.23 -12.21
N GLU A 472 33.73 59.26 -11.32
CA GLU A 472 33.01 58.83 -10.12
C GLU A 472 31.69 58.03 -10.18
N THR A 473 31.86 56.78 -9.78
CA THR A 473 30.87 55.86 -9.20
C THR A 473 30.11 56.46 -8.03
N ASN A 474 28.84 56.09 -7.90
CA ASN A 474 28.41 55.54 -6.61
C ASN A 474 27.35 54.45 -6.78
N VAL A 475 27.44 53.41 -5.95
CA VAL A 475 26.50 52.28 -5.88
C VAL A 475 25.58 52.50 -4.68
N ILE A 476 24.28 52.25 -4.82
CA ILE A 476 23.42 51.65 -3.78
C ILE A 476 22.09 51.21 -4.43
N PRO A 477 21.52 50.04 -4.05
CA PRO A 477 20.37 49.46 -4.74
C PRO A 477 19.02 49.88 -4.14
N PHE A 478 17.97 49.90 -4.98
CA PHE A 478 16.58 49.59 -4.60
C PHE A 478 15.84 49.06 -5.85
N ASN A 479 15.30 47.84 -5.82
CA ASN A 479 13.94 47.49 -5.39
C ASN A 479 12.88 47.75 -6.48
N SER A 480 12.24 46.66 -6.93
CA SER A 480 11.15 46.66 -7.92
C SER A 480 9.79 46.94 -7.26
N ALA A 481 9.33 48.20 -7.32
CA ALA A 481 8.08 48.64 -6.70
C ALA A 481 7.01 49.20 -7.67
N THR A 482 7.02 48.80 -8.95
CA THR A 482 5.80 48.69 -9.82
C THR A 482 6.15 47.88 -11.07
N GLY A 483 5.28 46.96 -11.48
CA GLY A 483 5.53 46.08 -12.63
C GLY A 483 5.36 46.78 -13.99
N GLY A 484 6.38 46.70 -14.85
CA GLY A 484 6.34 47.33 -16.18
C GLY A 484 7.43 46.85 -17.13
N LEU A 485 7.31 45.62 -17.64
CA LEU A 485 8.17 45.15 -18.73
C LEU A 485 7.89 45.94 -20.02
N ARG A 486 8.79 46.85 -20.37
CA ARG A 486 8.89 47.46 -21.70
C ARG A 486 10.30 47.26 -22.24
N SER A 487 10.45 46.35 -23.19
CA SER A 487 11.69 46.22 -23.97
C SER A 487 11.85 47.45 -24.88
N LEU A 488 12.88 48.27 -24.64
CA LEU A 488 13.20 49.39 -25.51
C LEU A 488 14.01 48.89 -26.73
N ALA A 489 13.29 48.57 -27.81
CA ALA A 489 13.90 48.20 -29.09
C ALA A 489 14.28 49.46 -29.89
N THR A 490 15.44 50.05 -29.60
CA THR A 490 15.98 51.17 -30.38
C THR A 490 16.70 50.64 -31.62
N LEU A 491 16.11 50.85 -32.80
CA LEU A 491 16.82 50.77 -34.09
C LEU A 491 17.49 52.11 -34.40
N ALA A 492 18.67 52.08 -35.00
CA ALA A 492 19.42 53.29 -35.34
C ALA A 492 18.69 54.10 -36.43
N GLY A 493 18.47 55.40 -36.19
CA GLY A 493 17.75 56.24 -37.17
C GLY A 493 17.21 57.60 -36.70
N GLY A 494 17.25 57.92 -35.41
CA GLY A 494 17.16 59.31 -34.93
C GLY A 494 15.85 60.09 -35.13
N GLN A 495 14.79 59.49 -35.68
CA GLN A 495 13.47 60.13 -35.82
C GLN A 495 12.36 59.26 -35.22
N THR A 496 11.56 59.86 -34.34
CA THR A 496 10.30 59.32 -33.83
C THR A 496 9.13 59.99 -34.53
N CYS A 497 8.17 59.19 -35.00
CA CYS A 497 6.91 59.68 -35.56
C CYS A 497 5.75 59.13 -34.71
N PHE A 498 4.85 60.01 -34.27
CA PHE A 498 3.76 59.65 -33.36
C PHE A 498 2.50 59.23 -34.15
N VAL A 499 1.93 58.09 -33.80
CA VAL A 499 0.56 57.72 -34.17
C VAL A 499 -0.21 57.42 -32.89
N SER A 500 -1.19 58.26 -32.56
CA SER A 500 -2.02 58.14 -31.37
C SER A 500 -3.26 57.29 -31.64
N THR A 501 -3.39 56.17 -30.91
CA THR A 501 -4.70 55.57 -30.61
C THR A 501 -4.77 55.30 -29.10
N PRO A 502 -5.91 55.55 -28.43
CA PRO A 502 -5.95 55.60 -26.98
C PRO A 502 -6.17 54.22 -26.35
N VAL A 503 -5.33 53.87 -25.36
CA VAL A 503 -5.64 52.89 -24.31
C VAL A 503 -5.25 53.53 -22.97
N THR A 504 -6.22 53.68 -22.08
CA THR A 504 -6.08 54.49 -20.87
C THR A 504 -5.42 53.71 -19.73
N VAL A 505 -4.29 54.21 -19.21
CA VAL A 505 -3.75 53.82 -17.90
C VAL A 505 -3.31 55.08 -17.16
N THR A 506 -4.13 55.52 -16.20
CA THR A 506 -3.85 56.68 -15.34
C THR A 506 -3.07 56.27 -14.10
N VAL A 507 -1.91 56.88 -13.87
CA VAL A 507 -1.13 56.77 -12.62
C VAL A 507 -1.14 58.14 -11.92
N PRO A 508 -1.54 58.24 -10.64
CA PRO A 508 -1.56 59.52 -9.91
C PRO A 508 -0.18 60.06 -9.52
N THR A 509 -0.11 61.38 -9.30
CA THR A 509 1.09 62.13 -8.87
C THR A 509 1.36 62.00 -7.36
N ALA A 510 2.59 62.25 -6.90
CA ALA A 510 3.06 61.95 -5.55
C ALA A 510 3.17 63.16 -4.60
N THR A 511 2.72 62.99 -3.35
CA THR A 511 2.98 63.82 -2.15
C THR A 511 2.63 63.00 -0.89
N PRO A 512 3.17 63.31 0.32
CA PRO A 512 4.57 63.40 0.75
C PRO A 512 4.99 62.14 1.55
N THR A 513 6.18 62.19 2.17
CA THR A 513 6.72 61.11 3.01
C THR A 513 5.83 60.73 4.19
N LEU A 514 5.58 59.43 4.37
CA LEU A 514 5.28 58.83 5.67
C LEU A 514 6.33 57.76 6.01
N ILE A 515 6.55 57.59 7.31
CA ILE A 515 7.33 56.50 7.92
C ILE A 515 6.83 55.15 7.34
N PRO A 516 7.69 54.13 7.16
CA PRO A 516 7.25 52.78 6.80
C PRO A 516 6.32 52.23 7.90
N THR A 517 5.03 52.50 7.72
CA THR A 517 3.95 51.87 8.47
C THR A 517 4.09 50.37 8.20
N PRO A 518 4.04 49.50 9.23
CA PRO A 518 4.20 48.06 9.03
C PRO A 518 3.21 47.61 7.96
N THR A 519 3.71 46.87 6.96
CA THR A 519 2.89 46.38 5.84
C THR A 519 1.66 45.71 6.42
N ALA A 520 0.50 46.37 6.27
CA ALA A 520 -0.69 45.98 6.98
C ALA A 520 -1.00 44.52 6.64
N CYS A 521 -1.25 43.70 7.65
CA CYS A 521 -1.48 42.27 7.45
C CYS A 521 -2.73 42.10 6.56
N VAL A 522 -2.55 41.63 5.32
CA VAL A 522 -3.64 41.53 4.34
C VAL A 522 -4.20 40.12 4.36
N ALA A 523 -5.50 40.00 4.63
CA ALA A 523 -6.22 38.75 4.48
C ALA A 523 -6.25 38.31 2.99
N PRO A 524 -6.41 37.00 2.69
CA PRO A 524 -6.36 36.51 1.31
C PRO A 524 -7.51 37.03 0.43
N ALA A 525 -7.43 36.80 -0.88
CA ALA A 525 -8.54 37.04 -1.79
C ALA A 525 -9.66 35.98 -1.61
N THR A 526 -10.89 36.32 -1.98
CA THR A 526 -12.02 35.37 -1.97
C THR A 526 -11.75 34.18 -2.90
N PRO A 527 -12.00 32.91 -2.48
CA PRO A 527 -11.86 31.74 -3.34
C PRO A 527 -12.74 31.77 -4.61
N SER A 528 -12.44 30.88 -5.57
CA SER A 528 -13.21 30.74 -6.81
C SER A 528 -13.12 29.30 -7.35
N GLY A 529 -13.88 28.98 -8.40
CA GLY A 529 -13.79 27.68 -9.07
C GLY A 529 -14.39 26.53 -8.27
N GLN A 530 -15.41 26.81 -7.46
CA GLN A 530 -16.17 25.82 -6.71
C GLN A 530 -16.71 24.71 -7.62
N SER A 531 -16.59 23.47 -7.16
CA SER A 531 -17.22 22.29 -7.74
C SER A 531 -17.58 21.29 -6.63
N PRO A 532 -18.75 20.62 -6.68
CA PRO A 532 -19.80 20.77 -7.69
C PRO A 532 -20.67 22.02 -7.48
N VAL A 533 -21.38 22.39 -8.55
CA VAL A 533 -22.41 23.43 -8.61
C VAL A 533 -23.54 22.92 -9.49
N GLY A 534 -24.79 23.11 -9.10
CA GLY A 534 -25.95 22.52 -9.79
C GLY A 534 -26.03 21.00 -9.58
N THR A 535 -26.55 20.27 -10.56
CA THR A 535 -26.92 18.86 -10.35
C THR A 535 -25.75 17.90 -10.49
N THR A 536 -25.52 17.05 -9.49
CA THR A 536 -24.53 15.96 -9.50
C THR A 536 -25.09 14.68 -10.15
N ALA A 537 -24.28 13.62 -10.23
CA ALA A 537 -24.80 12.30 -10.62
C ALA A 537 -25.84 11.80 -9.60
N CYS A 538 -26.82 11.01 -10.05
CA CYS A 538 -27.83 10.47 -9.15
C CYS A 538 -27.24 9.41 -8.20
N GLY A 539 -27.84 9.26 -7.02
CA GLY A 539 -27.52 8.17 -6.09
C GLY A 539 -26.17 8.26 -5.37
N LEU A 540 -25.44 9.37 -5.49
CA LEU A 540 -24.19 9.57 -4.76
C LEU A 540 -24.42 9.67 -3.24
N THR A 541 -23.57 9.01 -2.46
CA THR A 541 -23.54 9.10 -0.99
C THR A 541 -22.36 9.92 -0.45
N SER A 542 -21.42 10.31 -1.33
CA SER A 542 -20.35 11.25 -1.03
C SER A 542 -19.96 12.06 -2.27
N VAL A 543 -19.49 13.28 -2.03
CA VAL A 543 -19.11 14.28 -3.04
C VAL A 543 -17.83 14.97 -2.59
N THR A 544 -16.84 15.07 -3.48
CA THR A 544 -15.66 15.92 -3.26
C THR A 544 -15.99 17.37 -3.62
N LEU A 545 -16.05 18.24 -2.61
CA LEU A 545 -16.01 19.69 -2.78
C LEU A 545 -14.58 20.11 -3.17
N SER A 546 -14.42 21.06 -4.09
CA SER A 546 -13.11 21.57 -4.49
C SER A 546 -13.17 23.03 -4.98
N TRP A 547 -12.06 23.75 -4.86
CA TRP A 547 -11.92 25.15 -5.27
C TRP A 547 -10.49 25.44 -5.78
N ASN A 548 -10.29 26.59 -6.42
CA ASN A 548 -8.97 27.06 -6.85
C ASN A 548 -8.13 27.53 -5.65
N PRO A 549 -6.80 27.26 -5.63
CA PRO A 549 -5.91 27.82 -4.62
C PRO A 549 -5.83 29.35 -4.69
N VAL A 550 -5.87 29.98 -3.50
CA VAL A 550 -5.72 31.42 -3.31
C VAL A 550 -4.29 31.73 -2.86
N ALA A 551 -3.65 32.69 -3.52
CA ALA A 551 -2.32 33.16 -3.14
C ALA A 551 -2.35 33.85 -1.76
N GLY A 552 -1.42 33.48 -0.87
CA GLY A 552 -1.32 34.03 0.49
C GLY A 552 -2.29 33.43 1.51
N ALA A 553 -3.04 32.39 1.15
CA ALA A 553 -3.86 31.60 2.08
C ALA A 553 -3.04 30.48 2.73
N GLU A 554 -3.26 30.27 4.02
CA GLU A 554 -2.64 29.21 4.85
C GLU A 554 -3.65 28.07 5.14
N TYR A 555 -4.95 28.39 5.16
CA TYR A 555 -6.07 27.47 5.42
C TYR A 555 -7.36 27.96 4.76
N TYR A 556 -8.37 27.08 4.61
CA TYR A 556 -9.66 27.41 3.98
C TYR A 556 -10.85 27.06 4.89
N PRO A 557 -11.40 28.03 5.66
CA PRO A 557 -12.63 27.84 6.43
C PRO A 557 -13.80 27.49 5.53
N LEU A 558 -14.50 26.41 5.84
CA LEU A 558 -15.50 25.77 4.97
C LEU A 558 -16.81 25.58 5.73
N ARG A 559 -17.94 25.87 5.07
CA ARG A 559 -19.29 25.58 5.58
C ARG A 559 -20.15 24.91 4.53
N VAL A 560 -21.01 24.00 4.99
CA VAL A 560 -22.02 23.27 4.19
C VAL A 560 -23.33 23.27 4.98
N ASP A 561 -24.41 23.56 4.30
CA ASP A 561 -25.79 23.63 4.79
C ASP A 561 -26.62 22.58 4.03
N ASP A 562 -27.13 21.57 4.74
CA ASP A 562 -28.09 20.61 4.18
C ASP A 562 -29.49 21.22 4.26
N LEU A 563 -29.95 21.77 3.13
CA LEU A 563 -31.20 22.55 3.03
C LEU A 563 -32.48 21.77 3.35
N SER A 564 -32.40 20.48 3.68
CA SER A 564 -33.50 19.71 4.27
C SER A 564 -33.71 19.96 5.76
N ASN A 565 -32.79 20.67 6.44
CA ASN A 565 -32.82 20.94 7.87
C ASN A 565 -32.77 22.46 8.20
N PRO A 566 -33.23 22.88 9.39
CA PRO A 566 -33.24 24.30 9.78
C PRO A 566 -31.91 24.75 10.39
N TRP A 567 -30.82 24.77 9.60
CA TRP A 567 -29.58 25.41 10.04
C TRP A 567 -29.68 26.95 9.91
N THR A 568 -28.85 27.66 10.67
CA THR A 568 -28.78 29.13 10.66
C THR A 568 -27.52 29.67 9.99
N GLY A 569 -26.71 28.80 9.37
CA GLY A 569 -25.39 29.14 8.85
C GLY A 569 -24.35 29.49 9.92
N THR A 570 -24.67 29.31 11.21
CA THR A 570 -23.80 29.66 12.35
C THR A 570 -23.26 28.42 13.05
N CYS A 571 -21.98 28.47 13.44
CA CYS A 571 -21.28 27.32 14.01
C CYS A 571 -21.50 27.14 15.53
N ALA A 572 -22.58 27.72 16.08
CA ALA A 572 -22.96 27.53 17.47
C ALA A 572 -23.60 26.15 17.70
N THR A 573 -24.34 25.66 16.69
CA THR A 573 -24.91 24.32 16.60
C THR A 573 -24.89 23.91 15.13
N VAL A 574 -24.39 22.72 14.82
CA VAL A 574 -24.29 22.16 13.46
C VAL A 574 -25.20 20.93 13.43
N ASN A 575 -26.15 20.85 12.50
CA ASN A 575 -27.11 19.73 12.47
C ASN A 575 -26.54 18.55 11.66
N PRO A 576 -27.08 17.32 11.82
CA PRO A 576 -26.59 16.15 11.08
C PRO A 576 -26.80 16.27 9.55
N GLY A 577 -25.69 16.52 8.83
CA GLY A 577 -25.65 16.79 7.39
C GLY A 577 -24.93 18.08 7.04
N ASP A 578 -24.86 19.01 7.99
CA ASP A 578 -24.13 20.28 7.86
C ASP A 578 -22.63 20.10 8.15
N VAL A 579 -21.83 21.07 7.72
CA VAL A 579 -20.42 21.22 8.10
C VAL A 579 -20.16 22.66 8.52
N CYS A 580 -19.44 22.84 9.63
CA CYS A 580 -18.65 24.06 9.82
C CYS A 580 -17.24 23.70 10.30
N ASP A 581 -16.27 23.96 9.44
CA ASP A 581 -14.86 24.03 9.81
C ASP A 581 -14.41 25.50 9.80
N SER A 582 -14.14 26.04 10.99
CA SER A 582 -13.67 27.41 11.17
C SER A 582 -12.14 27.53 11.25
N TYR A 583 -11.40 26.43 11.33
CA TYR A 583 -9.93 26.47 11.36
C TYR A 583 -9.32 25.99 10.04
N GLY A 584 -10.09 25.26 9.25
CA GLY A 584 -10.03 25.24 7.80
C GLY A 584 -9.21 24.10 7.22
N VAL A 585 -9.61 23.72 6.01
CA VAL A 585 -8.94 22.70 5.22
C VAL A 585 -7.59 23.26 4.75
N THR A 586 -6.50 22.50 4.92
CA THR A 586 -5.15 22.90 4.48
C THR A 586 -4.87 22.60 3.00
N GLY A 587 -5.73 21.80 2.37
CA GLY A 587 -5.81 21.60 0.92
C GLY A 587 -6.99 22.34 0.30
N THR A 588 -7.15 22.23 -1.03
CA THR A 588 -8.22 22.90 -1.79
C THR A 588 -9.40 21.99 -2.15
N SER A 589 -9.63 20.96 -1.34
CA SER A 589 -10.72 20.00 -1.51
C SER A 589 -11.13 19.32 -0.21
N TYR A 590 -12.40 18.92 -0.10
CA TYR A 590 -13.01 18.31 1.07
C TYR A 590 -14.02 17.24 0.65
N ASN A 591 -13.99 16.05 1.25
CA ASN A 591 -14.98 15.01 0.99
C ASN A 591 -16.17 15.16 1.94
N LEU A 592 -17.33 15.51 1.37
CA LEU A 592 -18.61 15.63 2.06
C LEU A 592 -19.41 14.34 1.90
N SER A 593 -20.08 13.89 2.95
CA SER A 593 -21.13 12.85 2.88
C SER A 593 -22.46 13.51 2.51
N VAL A 594 -23.20 12.92 1.57
CA VAL A 594 -24.45 13.50 1.04
C VAL A 594 -25.56 12.46 0.93
N VAL A 595 -26.82 12.90 0.91
CA VAL A 595 -27.99 12.02 0.79
C VAL A 595 -28.70 12.25 -0.55
N PRO A 596 -28.96 11.20 -1.35
CA PRO A 596 -29.78 11.31 -2.55
C PRO A 596 -31.18 11.86 -2.25
N GLY A 597 -31.62 12.82 -3.05
CA GLY A 597 -32.86 13.59 -2.86
C GLY A 597 -32.69 14.90 -2.11
N ARG A 598 -31.47 15.29 -1.71
CA ARG A 598 -31.19 16.55 -1.00
C ARG A 598 -30.39 17.55 -1.84
N SER A 599 -30.46 18.82 -1.41
CA SER A 599 -29.74 19.96 -1.97
C SER A 599 -28.85 20.58 -0.89
N TYR A 600 -27.61 20.90 -1.24
CA TYR A 600 -26.58 21.37 -0.31
C TYR A 600 -26.08 22.74 -0.75
N GLN A 601 -26.12 23.73 0.15
CA GLN A 601 -25.52 25.05 -0.06
C GLN A 601 -24.19 25.12 0.69
N TRP A 602 -23.10 25.44 -0.01
CA TRP A 602 -21.77 25.46 0.61
C TRP A 602 -20.98 26.70 0.24
N TRP A 603 -20.11 27.14 1.15
CA TRP A 603 -19.25 28.30 0.96
C TRP A 603 -17.90 28.13 1.65
N VAL A 604 -16.89 28.78 1.05
CA VAL A 604 -15.50 28.67 1.48
C VAL A 604 -14.85 30.05 1.52
N HIS A 605 -14.09 30.29 2.58
CA HIS A 605 -13.17 31.43 2.74
C HIS A 605 -11.73 30.98 2.49
N ALA A 606 -10.82 31.92 2.29
CA ALA A 606 -9.39 31.72 2.43
C ALA A 606 -8.89 32.51 3.66
N GLY A 607 -8.14 31.85 4.53
CA GLY A 607 -7.62 32.44 5.77
C GLY A 607 -6.10 32.40 5.84
N ASN A 608 -5.54 33.36 6.56
CA ASN A 608 -4.15 33.37 7.00
C ASN A 608 -4.04 34.03 8.39
N SER A 609 -2.81 34.20 8.88
CA SER A 609 -2.46 34.93 10.10
C SER A 609 -2.94 36.40 10.17
N CYS A 610 -3.38 36.98 9.04
CA CYS A 610 -3.95 38.32 8.97
C CYS A 610 -5.49 38.36 9.06
N GLY A 611 -6.17 37.21 8.96
CA GLY A 611 -7.64 37.11 8.94
C GLY A 611 -8.17 36.33 7.74
N TRP A 612 -9.49 36.40 7.53
CA TRP A 612 -10.19 35.68 6.46
C TRP A 612 -10.62 36.61 5.34
N SER A 613 -10.66 36.07 4.12
CA SER A 613 -11.30 36.69 2.96
C SER A 613 -12.83 36.74 3.10
N GLY A 614 -13.48 37.41 2.15
CA GLY A 614 -14.90 37.12 1.86
C GLY A 614 -15.08 35.66 1.42
N TYR A 615 -16.33 35.17 1.44
CA TYR A 615 -16.66 33.83 0.97
C TYR A 615 -17.23 33.84 -0.45
N THR A 616 -17.14 32.69 -1.12
CA THR A 616 -17.91 32.37 -2.33
C THR A 616 -18.85 31.21 -2.01
N GLN A 617 -20.13 31.39 -2.31
CA GLN A 617 -21.21 30.45 -2.00
C GLN A 617 -21.82 29.88 -3.28
N VAL A 618 -22.13 28.59 -3.26
CA VAL A 618 -22.77 27.84 -4.36
C VAL A 618 -23.77 26.84 -3.79
N THR A 619 -24.56 26.20 -4.66
CA THR A 619 -25.51 25.15 -4.27
C THR A 619 -25.45 24.02 -5.28
N PHE A 620 -25.59 22.77 -4.81
CA PHE A 620 -25.66 21.59 -5.66
C PHE A 620 -26.75 20.61 -5.20
N ASP A 621 -27.27 19.83 -6.15
CA ASP A 621 -28.33 18.84 -5.91
C ASP A 621 -27.79 17.42 -6.11
N VAL A 622 -28.29 16.47 -5.32
CA VAL A 622 -28.00 15.03 -5.48
C VAL A 622 -29.28 14.30 -5.87
N PRO A 623 -29.51 13.97 -7.15
CA PRO A 623 -30.76 13.31 -7.57
C PRO A 623 -30.92 11.89 -7.01
N VAL A 624 -32.16 11.45 -6.83
CA VAL A 624 -32.48 10.01 -6.70
C VAL A 624 -32.43 9.38 -8.08
N CYS A 625 -31.83 8.18 -8.23
CA CYS A 625 -31.82 7.49 -9.52
C CYS A 625 -33.20 6.89 -9.87
N PRO A 626 -33.64 6.94 -11.13
CA PRO A 626 -34.91 6.35 -11.54
C PRO A 626 -34.85 4.81 -11.54
N THR A 627 -35.88 4.17 -10.97
CA THR A 627 -35.99 2.70 -10.92
C THR A 627 -36.26 2.12 -12.32
N PRO A 628 -35.48 1.14 -12.81
CA PRO A 628 -35.67 0.58 -14.15
C PRO A 628 -36.90 -0.34 -14.23
N THR A 629 -37.83 -0.02 -15.13
CA THR A 629 -38.99 -0.87 -15.44
C THR A 629 -38.60 -1.92 -16.47
N VAL A 630 -38.73 -3.21 -16.13
CA VAL A 630 -38.25 -4.32 -16.97
C VAL A 630 -39.33 -4.83 -17.92
N THR A 631 -39.03 -4.90 -19.21
CA THR A 631 -39.82 -5.62 -20.23
C THR A 631 -38.93 -6.71 -20.85
N PRO A 632 -39.33 -7.99 -20.88
CA PRO A 632 -38.43 -9.08 -21.25
C PRO A 632 -38.28 -9.28 -22.76
N THR A 633 -37.06 -9.51 -23.23
CA THR A 633 -36.75 -10.03 -24.57
C THR A 633 -35.46 -10.87 -24.51
N THR A 634 -35.39 -11.96 -25.28
CA THR A 634 -34.37 -13.02 -25.17
C THR A 634 -33.03 -12.68 -25.86
N VAL A 635 -31.91 -13.14 -25.28
CA VAL A 635 -30.54 -12.95 -25.79
C VAL A 635 -29.84 -14.31 -26.03
N PRO A 636 -29.03 -14.51 -27.10
CA PRO A 636 -28.32 -15.78 -27.37
C PRO A 636 -27.01 -15.97 -26.56
N ALA A 637 -26.46 -17.18 -26.58
CA ALA A 637 -25.37 -17.62 -25.71
C ALA A 637 -23.93 -17.32 -26.19
N THR A 638 -23.00 -17.26 -25.22
CA THR A 638 -21.56 -16.98 -25.34
C THR A 638 -20.74 -18.21 -25.80
N PRO A 639 -19.65 -18.06 -26.60
CA PRO A 639 -18.85 -19.18 -27.09
C PRO A 639 -17.74 -19.69 -26.14
N THR A 640 -17.44 -20.98 -26.27
CA THR A 640 -16.43 -21.77 -25.52
C THR A 640 -14.98 -21.51 -25.97
N PRO A 641 -13.95 -21.59 -25.09
CA PRO A 641 -12.54 -21.40 -25.47
C PRO A 641 -11.96 -22.51 -26.35
N THR A 642 -11.02 -22.15 -27.23
CA THR A 642 -10.32 -23.05 -28.17
C THR A 642 -9.03 -23.67 -27.60
N THR A 643 -8.79 -24.94 -27.93
CA THR A 643 -7.56 -25.68 -27.64
C THR A 643 -6.36 -25.16 -28.46
N GLY A 644 -5.28 -24.75 -27.80
CA GLY A 644 -4.05 -24.36 -28.51
C GLY A 644 -2.92 -23.72 -27.69
N ALA A 645 -3.15 -23.28 -26.45
CA ALA A 645 -2.10 -22.69 -25.61
C ALA A 645 -1.22 -23.76 -24.93
N THR A 646 0.09 -23.54 -24.92
CA THR A 646 1.08 -24.41 -24.24
C THR A 646 1.61 -23.74 -22.98
N ARG A 647 1.53 -24.47 -21.85
CA ARG A 647 2.13 -24.10 -20.56
C ARG A 647 3.65 -24.28 -20.62
N ILE A 648 4.40 -23.19 -20.42
CA ILE A 648 5.86 -23.23 -20.29
C ILE A 648 6.24 -23.57 -18.85
N LYS A 649 5.70 -22.82 -17.88
CA LYS A 649 6.06 -22.96 -16.47
C LYS A 649 4.93 -22.52 -15.54
N ASP A 650 4.72 -23.29 -14.49
CA ASP A 650 4.09 -22.83 -13.26
C ASP A 650 5.16 -22.82 -12.14
N ALA A 651 5.21 -21.74 -11.38
CA ALA A 651 5.90 -21.68 -10.10
C ALA A 651 4.90 -21.24 -9.01
N THR A 652 4.47 -22.22 -8.22
CA THR A 652 3.50 -22.10 -7.12
C THR A 652 4.15 -21.85 -5.77
N PHE A 653 5.46 -22.08 -5.65
CA PHE A 653 6.26 -22.06 -4.41
C PHE A 653 5.83 -23.07 -3.31
N GLU A 654 4.65 -23.69 -3.44
CA GLU A 654 4.07 -24.76 -2.60
C GLU A 654 4.97 -25.99 -2.31
N GLY A 655 6.10 -26.11 -3.00
CA GLY A 655 7.15 -27.08 -2.68
C GLY A 655 8.06 -26.66 -1.51
N GLY A 656 7.83 -25.51 -0.88
CA GLY A 656 8.72 -24.95 0.15
C GLY A 656 10.04 -24.41 -0.42
N SER A 657 10.07 -24.04 -1.71
CA SER A 657 11.29 -23.65 -2.44
C SER A 657 11.01 -22.59 -3.50
N SER A 658 11.90 -21.60 -3.62
CA SER A 658 11.86 -20.57 -4.67
C SER A 658 12.31 -21.07 -6.04
N THR A 659 12.96 -22.24 -6.08
CA THR A 659 13.46 -22.89 -7.31
C THR A 659 12.98 -24.34 -7.48
N GLY A 660 13.13 -24.88 -8.69
CA GLY A 660 12.90 -26.30 -9.01
C GLY A 660 11.50 -26.59 -9.55
N THR A 661 10.91 -27.72 -9.16
CA THR A 661 9.61 -28.20 -9.68
C THR A 661 8.50 -27.16 -9.49
N TYR A 662 8.37 -26.64 -8.26
CA TYR A 662 7.34 -25.69 -7.86
C TYR A 662 7.85 -24.24 -7.75
N GLY A 663 9.16 -24.01 -7.78
CA GLY A 663 9.76 -22.68 -7.91
C GLY A 663 10.10 -22.34 -9.37
N LEU A 664 10.87 -21.28 -9.63
CA LEU A 664 11.41 -20.96 -10.96
C LEU A 664 12.74 -21.72 -11.22
N GLU A 665 13.46 -21.43 -12.31
CA GLU A 665 14.66 -22.17 -12.69
C GLU A 665 15.84 -21.90 -11.75
N THR A 666 16.14 -20.63 -11.49
CA THR A 666 17.22 -20.22 -10.58
C THR A 666 16.80 -19.02 -9.74
N ASP A 667 17.27 -18.96 -8.49
CA ASP A 667 17.46 -17.71 -7.78
C ASP A 667 18.85 -17.21 -8.17
N THR A 668 18.91 -16.03 -8.78
CA THR A 668 20.14 -15.49 -9.38
C THR A 668 21.14 -15.03 -8.31
N TYR A 669 20.67 -14.77 -7.07
CA TYR A 669 21.47 -14.22 -5.98
C TYR A 669 21.29 -14.95 -4.63
N ASN A 670 20.45 -15.98 -4.58
CA ASN A 670 20.17 -16.83 -3.42
C ASN A 670 19.78 -16.03 -2.16
N ASN A 671 18.91 -15.04 -2.36
CA ASN A 671 18.45 -14.08 -1.36
C ASN A 671 16.92 -13.93 -1.33
N THR A 672 16.20 -14.77 -2.08
CA THR A 672 14.75 -14.94 -1.91
C THR A 672 14.42 -15.87 -0.74
N VAL A 673 13.37 -15.55 0.01
CA VAL A 673 12.88 -16.31 1.17
C VAL A 673 11.54 -16.95 0.82
N ILE A 674 11.24 -18.12 1.38
CA ILE A 674 9.94 -18.79 1.20
C ILE A 674 9.15 -18.71 2.50
N SER A 675 7.91 -18.22 2.44
CA SER A 675 7.13 -17.78 3.60
C SER A 675 5.76 -18.44 3.69
N THR A 676 5.43 -18.98 4.87
CA THR A 676 4.06 -19.34 5.29
C THR A 676 3.33 -18.21 6.03
N ASN A 677 3.99 -17.07 6.26
CA ASN A 677 3.39 -15.94 6.95
C ASN A 677 2.67 -15.09 5.91
N SER A 678 1.33 -15.10 5.97
CA SER A 678 0.43 -14.43 5.01
C SER A 678 0.76 -14.72 3.54
N PRO A 679 0.73 -16.00 3.08
CA PRO A 679 0.94 -16.34 1.68
C PRO A 679 -0.18 -15.73 0.83
N ILE A 680 0.15 -15.25 -0.38
CA ILE A 680 -0.81 -14.64 -1.30
C ILE A 680 -1.75 -15.70 -1.88
N LYS A 681 -1.23 -16.92 -2.12
CA LYS A 681 -1.98 -18.07 -2.60
C LYS A 681 -1.57 -19.33 -1.82
N ASN A 682 -2.52 -20.25 -1.65
CA ASN A 682 -2.38 -21.49 -0.89
C ASN A 682 -1.64 -21.40 0.47
N SER A 683 -0.34 -21.73 0.52
CA SER A 683 0.40 -22.04 1.75
C SER A 683 1.80 -21.41 1.79
N TRP A 684 2.41 -21.14 0.63
CA TRP A 684 3.78 -20.66 0.48
C TRP A 684 3.90 -19.61 -0.63
N SER A 685 4.32 -18.39 -0.31
CA SER A 685 4.82 -17.42 -1.31
C SER A 685 6.33 -17.32 -1.28
N VAL A 686 6.93 -16.80 -2.36
CA VAL A 686 8.30 -16.28 -2.29
C VAL A 686 8.27 -14.79 -1.88
N TYR A 687 9.21 -14.40 -1.03
CA TYR A 687 9.35 -13.07 -0.45
C TYR A 687 10.78 -12.57 -0.67
N ILE A 688 10.91 -11.31 -1.09
CA ILE A 688 12.18 -10.59 -1.18
C ILE A 688 12.23 -9.64 0.02
N PRO A 689 13.16 -9.84 0.97
CA PRO A 689 13.24 -8.99 2.16
C PRO A 689 13.70 -7.55 1.86
N GLU A 690 13.52 -6.68 2.85
CA GLU A 690 14.12 -5.34 2.87
C GLU A 690 15.66 -5.43 2.85
N GLY A 691 16.31 -4.34 2.45
CA GLY A 691 17.76 -4.25 2.27
C GLY A 691 18.35 -4.81 0.96
N TYR A 692 17.69 -5.76 0.27
CA TYR A 692 18.31 -6.47 -0.87
C TYR A 692 18.16 -5.78 -2.24
N VAL A 693 19.28 -5.25 -2.76
CA VAL A 693 19.44 -4.94 -4.19
C VAL A 693 19.77 -6.20 -4.99
N ASN A 694 19.19 -6.34 -6.18
CA ASN A 694 19.38 -7.51 -7.04
C ASN A 694 19.02 -8.83 -6.33
N SER A 695 17.73 -9.02 -6.03
CA SER A 695 17.17 -10.27 -5.56
C SER A 695 16.11 -10.72 -6.55
N ASN A 696 16.42 -11.70 -7.39
CA ASN A 696 15.51 -12.07 -8.48
C ASN A 696 15.63 -13.52 -8.94
N LEU A 697 14.45 -14.07 -9.21
CA LEU A 697 14.26 -15.39 -9.81
C LEU A 697 14.25 -15.29 -11.33
N THR A 698 14.84 -16.29 -11.97
CA THR A 698 14.97 -16.41 -13.43
C THR A 698 14.28 -17.69 -13.92
N GLN A 699 13.69 -17.63 -15.13
CA GLN A 699 13.27 -18.79 -15.91
C GLN A 699 13.64 -18.58 -17.38
N THR A 700 14.38 -19.51 -17.97
CA THR A 700 14.71 -19.54 -19.40
C THR A 700 13.73 -20.40 -20.19
N PHE A 701 13.60 -20.11 -21.48
CA PHE A 701 12.72 -20.78 -22.46
C PHE A 701 13.05 -20.26 -23.87
N THR A 702 12.28 -20.65 -24.88
CA THR A 702 12.21 -19.94 -26.17
C THR A 702 10.74 -19.76 -26.56
N ALA A 703 10.31 -18.52 -26.77
CA ALA A 703 8.92 -18.19 -27.07
C ALA A 703 8.83 -17.03 -28.07
N ASP A 704 8.12 -17.25 -29.17
CA ASP A 704 7.83 -16.20 -30.17
C ASP A 704 6.70 -15.27 -29.72
N GLU A 705 5.85 -15.78 -28.83
CA GLU A 705 4.81 -15.05 -28.15
C GLU A 705 4.81 -15.58 -26.71
N LEU A 706 4.91 -14.67 -25.75
CA LEU A 706 5.11 -14.96 -24.34
C LEU A 706 4.06 -14.20 -23.53
N PHE A 707 3.34 -14.94 -22.71
CA PHE A 707 2.46 -14.39 -21.70
C PHE A 707 2.95 -14.81 -20.32
N VAL A 708 2.96 -13.87 -19.38
CA VAL A 708 3.28 -14.12 -17.98
C VAL A 708 2.21 -13.50 -17.11
N SER A 709 1.75 -14.21 -16.09
CA SER A 709 0.98 -13.60 -14.99
C SER A 709 1.51 -14.06 -13.64
N PHE A 710 1.55 -13.17 -12.67
CA PHE A 710 1.93 -13.48 -11.29
C PHE A 710 1.15 -12.59 -10.32
N TYR A 711 1.13 -12.96 -9.04
CA TYR A 711 0.61 -12.13 -7.97
C TYR A 711 1.74 -11.37 -7.27
N LEU A 712 1.43 -10.16 -6.83
CA LEU A 712 2.33 -9.20 -6.20
C LEU A 712 1.67 -8.63 -4.96
N TYR A 713 2.35 -8.70 -3.83
CA TYR A 713 2.00 -7.96 -2.61
C TYR A 713 3.19 -7.09 -2.19
N LEU A 714 2.91 -5.91 -1.67
CA LEU A 714 3.90 -4.96 -1.17
C LEU A 714 3.73 -4.82 0.35
N PRO A 715 4.58 -5.46 1.17
CA PRO A 715 4.51 -5.35 2.64
C PRO A 715 4.80 -3.94 3.14
N SER A 716 5.62 -3.18 2.40
CA SER A 716 6.02 -1.80 2.72
C SER A 716 6.06 -0.91 1.47
N GLN A 717 6.35 0.38 1.66
CA GLN A 717 6.55 1.29 0.52
C GLN A 717 7.99 1.20 0.01
N ILE A 718 8.17 0.77 -1.24
CA ILE A 718 9.48 0.64 -1.88
C ILE A 718 10.19 2.01 -1.88
N PRO A 719 11.44 2.11 -1.39
CA PRO A 719 12.08 3.40 -1.08
C PRO A 719 12.36 4.26 -2.32
N ALA A 720 12.62 3.65 -3.48
CA ALA A 720 12.98 4.34 -4.71
C ALA A 720 12.30 3.75 -5.96
N THR A 721 12.22 4.54 -7.03
CA THR A 721 11.80 4.04 -8.35
C THR A 721 12.83 3.04 -8.89
N GLY A 722 12.39 1.84 -9.28
CA GLY A 722 13.28 0.87 -9.89
C GLY A 722 12.61 -0.41 -10.42
N ASP A 723 13.41 -1.27 -11.01
CA ASP A 723 12.95 -2.33 -11.89
C ASP A 723 12.69 -3.64 -11.12
N PHE A 724 11.58 -4.30 -11.46
CA PHE A 724 11.02 -5.44 -10.73
C PHE A 724 10.74 -6.66 -11.64
N VAL A 725 10.52 -6.45 -12.95
CA VAL A 725 10.32 -7.53 -13.92
C VAL A 725 11.13 -7.23 -15.18
N ALA A 726 11.67 -8.25 -15.83
CA ALA A 726 12.27 -8.13 -17.15
C ALA A 726 12.08 -9.38 -18.02
N ILE A 727 11.42 -9.21 -19.16
CA ILE A 727 11.46 -10.11 -20.32
C ILE A 727 12.68 -9.73 -21.17
N TYR A 728 13.52 -10.73 -21.45
CA TYR A 728 14.69 -10.62 -22.31
C TYR A 728 14.48 -11.37 -23.62
N ASN A 729 14.93 -10.75 -24.69
CA ASN A 729 14.98 -11.33 -26.02
C ASN A 729 16.47 -11.50 -26.40
N GLY A 730 17.06 -12.63 -26.04
CA GLY A 730 18.51 -12.80 -25.96
C GLY A 730 19.09 -12.00 -24.79
N ALA A 731 19.96 -11.03 -25.08
CA ALA A 731 20.53 -10.13 -24.08
C ALA A 731 19.73 -8.85 -23.85
N THR A 732 18.83 -8.48 -24.76
CA THR A 732 18.11 -7.20 -24.73
C THR A 732 16.85 -7.30 -23.87
N ARG A 733 16.70 -6.42 -22.88
CA ARG A 733 15.45 -6.25 -22.11
C ARG A 733 14.41 -5.56 -22.99
N VAL A 734 13.28 -6.21 -23.28
CA VAL A 734 12.22 -5.64 -24.13
C VAL A 734 10.92 -5.39 -23.40
N GLY A 735 10.69 -6.05 -22.25
CA GLY A 735 9.47 -5.90 -21.45
C GLY A 735 9.80 -5.78 -19.98
N VAL A 736 9.85 -4.55 -19.47
CA VAL A 736 10.29 -4.24 -18.11
C VAL A 736 9.13 -3.63 -17.32
N ILE A 737 8.85 -4.17 -16.13
CA ILE A 737 8.02 -3.46 -15.14
C ILE A 737 8.95 -2.74 -14.17
N GLN A 738 8.80 -1.42 -14.13
CA GLN A 738 9.38 -0.54 -13.14
C GLN A 738 8.29 -0.14 -12.14
N ILE A 739 8.58 -0.23 -10.85
CA ILE A 739 7.73 0.38 -9.82
C ILE A 739 8.22 1.81 -9.65
N VAL A 740 7.37 2.79 -9.94
CA VAL A 740 7.67 4.22 -9.87
C VAL A 740 7.09 4.81 -8.59
N ARG A 741 7.93 5.48 -7.80
CA ARG A 741 7.56 6.19 -6.57
C ARG A 741 7.36 7.69 -6.84
N SER A 742 6.33 8.27 -6.25
CA SER A 742 6.11 9.71 -6.17
C SER A 742 5.48 10.07 -4.82
N GLY A 743 6.28 10.64 -3.91
CA GLY A 743 5.87 10.88 -2.52
C GLY A 743 5.55 9.57 -1.79
N THR A 744 4.29 9.41 -1.38
CA THR A 744 3.72 8.18 -0.80
C THR A 744 3.04 7.28 -1.83
N SER A 745 2.78 7.77 -3.05
CA SER A 745 2.15 6.99 -4.11
C SER A 745 3.18 6.13 -4.86
N GLN A 746 2.81 4.90 -5.15
CA GLN A 746 3.56 3.97 -6.01
C GLN A 746 2.70 3.55 -7.19
N LYS A 747 3.28 3.33 -8.38
CA LYS A 747 2.60 2.84 -9.59
C LYS A 747 3.49 1.87 -10.36
N LEU A 748 2.91 1.02 -11.20
CA LEU A 748 3.65 0.25 -12.21
C LEU A 748 3.82 1.07 -13.49
N LYS A 749 4.95 0.87 -14.18
CA LYS A 749 5.28 1.47 -15.47
C LYS A 749 5.95 0.44 -16.37
N LEU A 750 5.52 0.35 -17.62
CA LEU A 750 6.12 -0.51 -18.63
C LEU A 750 7.24 0.23 -19.38
N LEU A 751 8.38 -0.41 -19.57
CA LEU A 751 9.48 0.06 -20.43
C LEU A 751 9.85 -1.01 -21.47
N ASN A 752 10.20 -0.56 -22.68
CA ASN A 752 11.07 -1.33 -23.59
C ASN A 752 12.51 -0.82 -23.38
N ASN A 753 13.38 -1.68 -22.84
CA ASN A 753 14.66 -1.33 -22.24
C ASN A 753 14.52 -0.20 -21.19
N THR A 754 14.75 1.06 -21.58
CA THR A 754 14.59 2.26 -20.76
C THR A 754 13.49 3.21 -21.25
N THR A 755 12.94 2.96 -22.44
CA THR A 755 11.93 3.81 -23.08
C THR A 755 10.55 3.46 -22.55
N ALA A 756 9.81 4.45 -22.04
CA ALA A 756 8.45 4.24 -21.54
C ALA A 756 7.49 3.78 -22.65
N VAL A 757 6.58 2.86 -22.30
CA VAL A 757 5.52 2.36 -23.16
C VAL A 757 4.19 2.58 -22.44
N GLY A 758 3.20 3.15 -23.15
CA GLY A 758 1.88 3.43 -22.59
C GLY A 758 1.89 4.38 -21.39
N SER A 759 0.93 4.17 -20.47
CA SER A 759 0.77 4.95 -19.24
C SER A 759 1.31 4.19 -18.01
N ASN A 760 1.34 4.86 -16.86
CA ASN A 760 1.50 4.18 -15.57
C ASN A 760 0.16 3.55 -15.14
N SER A 761 0.19 2.56 -14.26
CA SER A 761 -1.01 1.98 -13.64
C SER A 761 -1.77 2.99 -12.75
N THR A 762 -2.93 2.58 -12.24
CA THR A 762 -3.51 3.17 -11.02
C THR A 762 -2.56 2.99 -9.83
N SER A 763 -2.74 3.80 -8.78
CA SER A 763 -1.84 3.76 -7.60
C SER A 763 -1.98 2.46 -6.82
N LEU A 764 -0.83 1.92 -6.41
CA LEU A 764 -0.72 0.79 -5.51
C LEU A 764 -1.08 1.26 -4.09
N ALA A 765 -2.31 0.97 -3.66
CA ALA A 765 -2.74 1.05 -2.27
C ALA A 765 -1.99 0.04 -1.38
N SER A 766 -1.88 0.38 -0.09
CA SER A 766 -1.22 -0.45 0.93
C SER A 766 -1.98 -1.73 1.23
N LEU A 767 -1.30 -2.73 1.80
CA LEU A 767 -1.85 -4.02 2.26
C LEU A 767 -2.72 -4.76 1.22
N THR A 768 -2.52 -4.47 -0.06
CA THR A 768 -3.37 -4.95 -1.16
C THR A 768 -2.60 -5.94 -2.03
N VAL A 769 -3.23 -7.09 -2.31
CA VAL A 769 -2.74 -8.05 -3.31
C VAL A 769 -3.09 -7.56 -4.71
N TYR A 770 -2.11 -7.57 -5.59
CA TYR A 770 -2.26 -7.30 -7.01
C TYR A 770 -1.94 -8.54 -7.84
N ARG A 771 -2.39 -8.49 -9.09
CA ARG A 771 -2.00 -9.42 -10.13
C ARG A 771 -1.46 -8.60 -11.28
N VAL A 772 -0.33 -9.04 -11.84
CA VAL A 772 0.40 -8.33 -12.89
C VAL A 772 0.59 -9.28 -14.07
N GLY A 773 0.28 -8.79 -15.26
CA GLY A 773 0.39 -9.53 -16.51
C GLY A 773 1.38 -8.85 -17.45
N LEU A 774 2.17 -9.63 -18.18
CA LEU A 774 2.96 -9.15 -19.31
C LEU A 774 2.64 -9.99 -20.53
N HIS A 775 2.56 -9.35 -21.69
CA HIS A 775 2.55 -10.01 -22.98
C HIS A 775 3.63 -9.40 -23.88
N GLN A 776 4.41 -10.26 -24.52
CA GLN A 776 5.42 -9.92 -25.50
C GLN A 776 5.22 -10.80 -26.73
N LYS A 777 5.07 -10.20 -27.91
CA LYS A 777 4.99 -10.89 -29.21
C LYS A 777 6.09 -10.37 -30.11
N ARG A 778 6.95 -11.27 -30.57
CA ARG A 778 8.01 -11.11 -31.59
C ARG A 778 7.54 -10.19 -32.73
N GLY A 779 8.44 -9.43 -33.35
CA GLY A 779 8.11 -8.45 -34.40
C GLY A 779 8.86 -8.67 -35.71
N THR A 780 8.44 -8.00 -36.79
CA THR A 780 9.13 -7.94 -38.09
C THR A 780 10.12 -6.77 -38.19
N GLY A 781 10.25 -5.97 -37.13
CA GLY A 781 10.98 -4.69 -37.11
C GLY A 781 10.08 -3.46 -36.93
N SER A 782 8.76 -3.61 -37.04
CA SER A 782 7.80 -2.50 -36.88
C SER A 782 6.44 -2.86 -36.26
N ASN A 783 6.20 -4.14 -35.92
CA ASN A 783 4.91 -4.65 -35.47
C ASN A 783 5.00 -5.57 -34.22
N GLY A 784 6.11 -5.53 -33.49
CA GLY A 784 6.23 -6.29 -32.23
C GLY A 784 5.25 -5.75 -31.18
N VAL A 785 4.68 -6.63 -30.37
CA VAL A 785 3.72 -6.25 -29.32
C VAL A 785 4.39 -6.33 -27.96
N LEU A 786 4.20 -5.31 -27.15
CA LEU A 786 4.52 -5.30 -25.73
C LEU A 786 3.38 -4.67 -24.94
N GLU A 787 2.86 -5.42 -23.97
CA GLU A 787 1.70 -5.05 -23.16
C GLU A 787 1.95 -5.39 -21.69
N ALA A 788 1.44 -4.55 -20.80
CA ALA A 788 1.41 -4.79 -19.37
C ALA A 788 0.00 -4.56 -18.82
N TYR A 789 -0.43 -5.51 -17.99
CA TYR A 789 -1.74 -5.58 -17.39
C TYR A 789 -1.62 -5.53 -15.87
N PHE A 790 -2.62 -4.95 -15.22
CA PHE A 790 -2.64 -4.72 -13.78
C PHE A 790 -4.06 -4.89 -13.27
N ALA A 791 -4.21 -5.63 -12.17
CA ALA A 791 -5.51 -5.96 -11.59
C ALA A 791 -5.36 -6.19 -10.06
N THR A 792 -6.46 -6.11 -9.32
CA THR A 792 -6.47 -6.31 -7.85
C THR A 792 -6.96 -7.72 -7.51
N GLY A 793 -6.26 -8.43 -6.61
CA GLY A 793 -6.58 -9.81 -6.25
C GLY A 793 -6.62 -10.76 -7.45
N ASP A 794 -7.58 -11.68 -7.48
CA ASP A 794 -7.81 -12.61 -8.59
C ASP A 794 -8.43 -11.98 -9.85
N ALA A 795 -8.52 -10.65 -9.93
CA ALA A 795 -9.17 -9.99 -11.05
C ALA A 795 -8.57 -10.42 -12.41
N ALA A 796 -9.46 -10.76 -13.34
CA ALA A 796 -9.05 -11.01 -14.72
C ALA A 796 -8.57 -9.69 -15.35
N PHE A 797 -7.58 -9.78 -16.24
CA PHE A 797 -7.03 -8.62 -16.90
C PHE A 797 -8.01 -8.11 -17.96
N THR A 798 -8.43 -6.84 -17.83
CA THR A 798 -9.34 -6.20 -18.77
C THR A 798 -8.55 -5.57 -19.92
N THR A 799 -8.17 -4.29 -19.81
CA THR A 799 -7.26 -3.63 -20.73
C THR A 799 -5.83 -3.60 -20.15
N PRO A 800 -4.79 -3.62 -20.99
CA PRO A 800 -3.44 -3.33 -20.53
C PRO A 800 -3.35 -1.85 -20.16
N PHE A 801 -2.74 -1.54 -19.00
CA PHE A 801 -2.49 -0.14 -18.59
C PHE A 801 -1.39 0.51 -19.45
N ALA A 802 -0.57 -0.33 -20.09
CA ALA A 802 0.45 0.08 -21.04
C ALA A 802 0.53 -0.90 -22.22
N LEU A 803 0.52 -0.37 -23.44
CA LEU A 803 0.53 -1.14 -24.68
C LEU A 803 1.36 -0.41 -25.76
N SER A 804 2.06 -1.18 -26.58
CA SER A 804 2.48 -0.77 -27.93
C SER A 804 2.56 -2.00 -28.84
N ALA A 805 1.92 -1.91 -30.01
CA ALA A 805 1.96 -2.92 -31.07
C ALA A 805 2.91 -2.55 -32.22
N THR A 806 3.80 -1.57 -32.01
CA THR A 806 4.73 -1.05 -33.03
C THR A 806 6.21 -1.19 -32.63
N GLN A 807 6.52 -2.17 -31.78
CA GLN A 807 7.87 -2.40 -31.29
C GLN A 807 8.79 -2.94 -32.40
N THR A 808 10.07 -2.55 -32.31
CA THR A 808 11.08 -2.82 -33.34
C THR A 808 11.91 -4.08 -33.10
N PHE A 809 11.76 -4.76 -31.96
CA PHE A 809 12.50 -6.00 -31.71
C PHE A 809 12.05 -7.08 -32.70
N THR A 810 13.01 -7.71 -33.36
CA THR A 810 12.73 -8.84 -34.25
C THR A 810 12.70 -10.17 -33.49
N THR A 811 13.46 -10.28 -32.39
CA THR A 811 13.59 -11.50 -31.57
C THR A 811 12.31 -11.91 -30.83
N GLY A 812 12.19 -13.21 -30.56
CA GLY A 812 11.30 -13.75 -29.51
C GLY A 812 11.95 -13.68 -28.11
N ALA A 813 11.16 -13.93 -27.07
CA ALA A 813 11.63 -13.96 -25.70
C ALA A 813 12.38 -15.27 -25.37
N THR A 814 13.41 -15.15 -24.55
CA THR A 814 14.30 -16.25 -24.15
C THR A 814 14.47 -16.41 -22.65
N LYS A 815 14.07 -15.39 -21.87
CA LYS A 815 14.19 -15.40 -20.41
C LYS A 815 13.20 -14.44 -19.77
N PHE A 816 12.54 -14.90 -18.71
CA PHE A 816 11.80 -14.07 -17.76
C PHE A 816 12.60 -13.93 -16.46
N VAL A 817 12.57 -12.75 -15.86
CA VAL A 817 13.20 -12.45 -14.56
C VAL A 817 12.22 -11.62 -13.72
N ILE A 818 12.06 -11.96 -12.44
CA ILE A 818 11.19 -11.27 -11.49
C ILE A 818 11.87 -11.10 -10.12
N GLY A 819 11.71 -9.92 -9.52
CA GLY A 819 12.36 -9.50 -8.28
C GLY A 819 13.19 -8.23 -8.48
N SER A 820 13.87 -7.76 -7.43
CA SER A 820 14.57 -6.49 -7.44
C SER A 820 15.71 -6.45 -8.47
N MET A 821 15.82 -5.33 -9.20
CA MET A 821 16.87 -5.05 -10.17
C MET A 821 17.37 -3.61 -9.99
N GLY A 822 18.57 -3.44 -9.45
CA GLY A 822 19.21 -2.14 -9.25
C GLY A 822 18.70 -1.28 -8.09
N VAL A 823 17.60 -1.65 -7.41
CA VAL A 823 17.09 -0.97 -6.20
C VAL A 823 16.71 -1.97 -5.11
N VAL A 824 16.58 -1.48 -3.88
CA VAL A 824 15.95 -2.22 -2.77
C VAL A 824 14.44 -2.16 -2.95
N MET A 825 13.75 -3.31 -2.81
CA MET A 825 12.30 -3.38 -2.73
C MET A 825 11.87 -4.60 -1.90
N SER A 826 10.96 -4.39 -0.96
CA SER A 826 10.23 -5.49 -0.31
C SER A 826 9.03 -5.87 -1.15
N VAL A 827 9.00 -7.10 -1.64
CA VAL A 827 7.94 -7.62 -2.50
C VAL A 827 7.69 -9.09 -2.19
N GLN A 828 6.43 -9.49 -2.18
CA GLN A 828 6.03 -10.89 -2.10
C GLN A 828 5.37 -11.28 -3.43
N ILE A 829 5.72 -12.46 -3.92
CA ILE A 829 5.40 -12.95 -5.27
C ILE A 829 4.79 -14.34 -5.15
N ASP A 830 3.77 -14.62 -5.94
CA ASP A 830 3.09 -15.92 -5.91
C ASP A 830 2.51 -16.32 -7.28
N ASN A 831 2.28 -17.63 -7.48
CA ASN A 831 1.70 -18.25 -8.67
C ASN A 831 2.19 -17.62 -9.99
N VAL A 832 3.51 -17.66 -10.25
CA VAL A 832 4.10 -17.20 -11.52
C VAL A 832 3.78 -18.24 -12.60
N ARG A 833 2.88 -17.88 -13.51
CA ARG A 833 2.44 -18.69 -14.66
C ARG A 833 3.01 -18.12 -15.96
N ILE A 834 3.57 -18.97 -16.81
CA ILE A 834 4.20 -18.61 -18.09
C ILE A 834 3.64 -19.50 -19.21
N ASP A 835 3.05 -18.87 -20.23
CA ASP A 835 2.36 -19.50 -21.38
C ASP A 835 2.85 -18.93 -22.72
N SER A 836 2.75 -19.71 -23.80
CA SER A 836 3.14 -19.27 -25.16
C SER A 836 1.97 -19.04 -26.14
N GLY A 837 0.72 -19.11 -25.68
CA GLY A 837 -0.46 -18.97 -26.57
C GLY A 837 -1.65 -18.19 -26.00
N SER A 838 -1.64 -17.84 -24.72
CA SER A 838 -2.68 -17.03 -24.08
C SER A 838 -2.19 -16.48 -22.76
N MET A 839 -2.75 -15.34 -22.32
CA MET A 839 -2.55 -14.87 -20.94
C MET A 839 -3.06 -15.92 -19.95
N PRO A 840 -2.26 -16.39 -18.97
CA PRO A 840 -2.73 -17.36 -18.00
C PRO A 840 -3.95 -16.82 -17.22
N PRO A 841 -4.91 -17.67 -16.82
CA PRO A 841 -6.03 -17.26 -15.96
C PRO A 841 -5.56 -16.94 -14.53
N SER A 842 -6.44 -16.40 -13.69
CA SER A 842 -6.26 -16.22 -12.24
C SER A 842 -6.61 -17.51 -11.46
N GLY A 843 -6.87 -17.40 -10.15
CA GLY A 843 -7.16 -18.52 -9.25
C GLY A 843 -5.91 -19.24 -8.75
N ASP A 844 -6.12 -20.25 -7.90
CA ASP A 844 -5.08 -21.11 -7.36
C ASP A 844 -4.59 -22.17 -8.37
N LEU A 845 -3.43 -22.75 -8.09
CA LEU A 845 -2.92 -23.95 -8.75
C LEU A 845 -3.05 -25.17 -7.81
N PRO A 846 -3.18 -26.39 -8.34
CA PRO A 846 -3.29 -27.59 -7.52
C PRO A 846 -2.02 -27.77 -6.67
N ARG A 847 -2.22 -27.97 -5.36
CA ARG A 847 -1.14 -28.29 -4.42
C ARG A 847 -0.46 -29.61 -4.81
N PRO A 848 0.82 -29.83 -4.41
CA PRO A 848 1.46 -31.13 -4.54
C PRO A 848 0.58 -32.24 -3.93
N LEU A 849 0.17 -33.24 -4.73
CA LEU A 849 -0.69 -34.33 -4.27
C LEU A 849 0.08 -35.31 -3.37
N LEU A 850 0.27 -34.92 -2.11
CA LEU A 850 0.87 -35.72 -1.02
C LEU A 850 0.11 -37.04 -0.69
N LEU A 851 -0.97 -37.35 -1.43
CA LEU A 851 -1.81 -38.53 -1.26
C LEU A 851 -1.91 -39.43 -2.52
N ALA A 852 -1.31 -39.04 -3.66
CA ALA A 852 -1.46 -39.79 -4.92
C ALA A 852 -0.66 -41.12 -4.98
N THR A 853 0.35 -41.28 -4.12
CA THR A 853 1.23 -42.47 -4.10
C THR A 853 0.92 -43.47 -3.00
N LEU A 854 0.19 -43.09 -1.94
CA LEU A 854 -0.07 -43.97 -0.79
C LEU A 854 -1.19 -44.98 -1.06
N TRP A 855 -2.28 -44.55 -1.70
CA TRP A 855 -3.44 -45.42 -1.97
C TRP A 855 -3.16 -46.54 -2.98
N ARG A 856 -2.24 -46.33 -3.93
CA ARG A 856 -1.92 -47.32 -4.97
C ARG A 856 -1.05 -48.50 -4.47
N TRP A 857 -0.69 -48.51 -3.19
CA TRP A 857 -0.02 -49.62 -2.48
C TRP A 857 -0.94 -50.37 -1.50
N ILE A 858 -2.23 -50.04 -1.47
CA ILE A 858 -3.23 -50.70 -0.59
C ILE A 858 -4.16 -51.65 -1.38
N GLU A 859 -4.14 -51.59 -2.71
CA GLU A 859 -4.92 -52.46 -3.62
C GLU A 859 -4.07 -53.40 -4.50
N LEU A 860 -2.80 -53.64 -4.13
CA LEU A 860 -1.88 -54.61 -4.77
C LEU A 860 -1.14 -55.47 -3.74
#